data_AF-A0A314UYD8-F1
#
_entry.id   AF-A0A314UYD8-F1
#
_cell.length_a   1.000
_cell.length_b   1.000
_cell.length_c   1.000
_cell.angle_alpha   90.00
_cell.angle_beta   90.00
_cell.angle_gamma   90.00
#
_symmetry.space_group_name_H-M   'P 1'
#
loop_
_entity.id
_entity.type
_entity.pdbx_description
1 polymer ?
#
loop_
_entity_poly.entity_id
_entity_poly.type
_entity_poly.pdbx_seq_one_letter_code
_entity_poly.pdbx_strand_id
1 'polypeptide(L)'
;MEPEMEKRRGETNTNRDDENWVYDSSVDYKGRVPLRASTGVWKASLFIITIEFSERLSYFGIATNLISYLTQVIHQDIKTAAKNVNFWAGVTTIMPLIGGFLADAYTGRFNMVLFSSLIYIMGLSLLTMSQFIPSLKPCNTKMCLEPRKIHEVVLFIALYCISVGTGGHKPCLQSFGADQFDDDHLEERKKKMSYFNWWNFALCCGLLLGVTVIVYVQDYVSWGVADLILTITMAITIVTFYMGKACYRYRVPEGSPLIPMLQVLVAAIRKRNLPNPSSPALLFEVPESQKHCQGRLLLHTNRLRFLDKAAIIEEHVSTSYEQKHNPWRLTTLTKVEEVKLILNIIPIWLTSLTFGVCLAQAPTFFVKQAATMNLNITDNFKIPPASIYSLGAIAMLISVTVYDKILVPILRKATGNERGINILQRIGFGMIFSVMAMSAAALVERRRLKADEPQSMSVFWLAPQYIILGLGDGFTLVGLQEYFYDQVPDSMRSLGIAFYLSVIGVGSFISSFLIMAVDHVTEKKIGSSGPVHGLRFSTEALRFLKPAQQLLEDFCGSGRSDSNPPPPNYLSGRVKDPITEDRVDVQLKNSRLTIMLEEVYKKYKLYCQQMESVVASFETIDGLGDAAPYISFAIKAILKHFGCLKNAILDKLQTRGKKPLADDFGLVKNEARGSSDGGQNPSHLSLTNNPHQSASRCQRGLPEHAVAVLRTWLFEHFLHPYPSDSEKQMLAQQTGLSRTQGILGHTEMQTEARVGVVVEGGQRALNTGHGGVAVEGGVRTLAQSLPQKQPKPLHQQSQIGTVSQLLAGGVAGALSKTCTAPLARLTILFQVQGMHSDVATLRKASIWREASRIAGEEGFRAFWKGNLVTIAHRLPYSSVNFYAYEHYKKGELEYRPLRTFCGGGLAGITAASVTYPLDLVRTRLAAQTNVMYYKGIWQTLRTISRDEGLFGLYKGLGATLLGVGPSIAISFSVYETLRASWQSHRWLLYQLIQQILGLNAHDSTVLVSLACGSLSGIASSTATFPLDLVRRRKQLEGAGGRARVYTTGLFGTFKQIFRTEGLRGLYRGILPEYYKVVPGVGICFMTYETLKMLLADVSAGL
;
A
#
# COMPACT_ATOMS: atom_id res chain seq x y z
N MET A 1 17.57 77.15 7.89
CA MET A 1 18.40 76.55 8.95
C MET A 1 17.60 75.68 9.93
N GLU A 2 16.81 76.21 10.89
CA GLU A 2 15.99 75.36 11.78
C GLU A 2 15.08 74.37 11.04
N PRO A 3 14.21 74.76 10.07
CA PRO A 3 13.38 73.80 9.34
C PRO A 3 14.17 72.78 8.51
N GLU A 4 15.45 73.03 8.18
CA GLU A 4 16.32 72.03 7.55
C GLU A 4 16.94 71.08 8.58
N MET A 5 17.29 71.56 9.77
CA MET A 5 17.72 70.70 10.87
C MET A 5 16.58 69.83 11.40
N GLU A 6 15.36 70.36 11.41
CA GLU A 6 14.15 69.64 11.77
C GLU A 6 13.76 68.62 10.69
N LYS A 7 13.84 68.99 9.40
CA LYS A 7 13.67 68.03 8.29
C LYS A 7 14.74 66.93 8.31
N ARG A 8 16.03 67.27 8.54
CA ARG A 8 17.11 66.28 8.71
C ARG A 8 16.95 65.43 9.97
N ARG A 9 16.36 65.95 11.06
CA ARG A 9 15.94 65.15 12.23
C ARG A 9 14.80 64.20 11.89
N GLY A 10 13.83 64.63 11.09
CA GLY A 10 12.79 63.77 10.53
C GLY A 10 13.39 62.63 9.72
N GLU A 11 14.20 62.96 8.71
CA GLU A 11 14.87 62.00 7.82
C GLU A 11 15.82 61.05 8.57
N THR A 12 16.53 61.50 9.61
CA THR A 12 17.37 60.62 10.45
C THR A 12 16.59 59.83 11.49
N ASN A 13 15.39 60.24 11.89
CA ASN A 13 14.50 59.42 12.71
C ASN A 13 13.81 58.34 11.86
N THR A 14 13.27 58.65 10.67
CA THR A 14 12.70 57.63 9.78
C THR A 14 13.73 56.57 9.40
N ASN A 15 14.94 56.97 9.03
CA ASN A 15 16.02 56.01 8.74
C ASN A 15 16.38 55.13 9.96
N ARG A 16 16.25 55.65 11.20
CA ARG A 16 16.46 54.88 12.43
C ARG A 16 15.31 53.94 12.77
N ASP A 17 14.07 54.33 12.47
CA ASP A 17 12.91 53.45 12.65
C ASP A 17 12.95 52.31 11.61
N ASP A 18 13.33 52.60 10.36
CA ASP A 18 13.58 51.61 9.31
C ASP A 18 14.75 50.66 9.63
N GLU A 19 15.76 51.10 10.39
CA GLU A 19 16.81 50.24 10.95
C GLU A 19 16.32 49.33 12.11
N ASN A 20 15.27 49.72 12.84
CA ASN A 20 14.75 48.96 13.98
C ASN A 20 13.69 47.90 13.60
N TRP A 21 12.90 48.14 12.55
CA TRP A 21 11.80 47.27 12.13
C TRP A 21 12.09 46.53 10.81
N VAL A 22 11.43 45.40 10.59
CA VAL A 22 11.62 44.56 9.39
C VAL A 22 10.39 44.64 8.49
N TYR A 23 10.53 45.29 7.32
CA TYR A 23 9.43 45.56 6.39
C TYR A 23 9.35 44.58 5.20
N ASP A 24 9.91 43.38 5.34
CA ASP A 24 10.01 42.35 4.30
C ASP A 24 8.69 41.59 4.00
N SER A 25 7.56 42.04 4.56
CA SER A 25 6.29 41.31 4.67
C SER A 25 6.30 40.07 5.60
N SER A 26 7.26 39.97 6.52
CA SER A 26 7.16 39.08 7.69
C SER A 26 6.37 39.73 8.84
N VAL A 27 5.90 38.90 9.77
CA VAL A 27 5.28 39.31 11.05
C VAL A 27 5.89 38.57 12.25
N ASP A 28 5.72 39.13 13.45
CA ASP A 28 6.01 38.46 14.72
C ASP A 28 4.94 37.41 15.07
N TYR A 29 5.17 36.65 16.15
CA TYR A 29 4.23 35.63 16.64
C TYR A 29 2.85 36.16 17.10
N LYS A 30 2.63 37.48 17.07
CA LYS A 30 1.38 38.20 17.37
C LYS A 30 0.75 38.86 16.11
N GLY A 31 1.35 38.70 14.92
CA GLY A 31 0.86 39.29 13.67
C GLY A 31 1.22 40.78 13.48
N ARG A 32 2.27 41.26 14.15
CA ARG A 32 2.75 42.65 14.08
C ARG A 32 4.07 42.72 13.29
N VAL A 33 4.52 43.92 12.90
CA VAL A 33 5.85 44.09 12.28
C VAL A 33 6.95 43.55 13.22
N PRO A 34 7.93 42.76 12.75
CA PRO A 34 9.00 42.23 13.59
C PRO A 34 10.00 43.32 13.98
N LEU A 35 10.38 43.35 15.26
CA LEU A 35 11.51 44.16 15.73
C LEU A 35 12.81 43.41 15.42
N ARG A 36 13.71 44.05 14.66
CA ARG A 36 14.94 43.44 14.13
C ARG A 36 15.87 42.95 15.24
N ALA A 37 15.94 43.67 16.37
CA ALA A 37 16.77 43.35 17.53
C ALA A 37 16.30 42.13 18.36
N SER A 38 15.06 41.64 18.21
CA SER A 38 14.51 40.57 19.04
C SER A 38 14.03 39.32 18.28
N THR A 39 13.94 39.40 16.96
CA THR A 39 13.40 38.34 16.08
C THR A 39 14.33 37.98 14.93
N GLY A 40 14.27 36.73 14.48
CA GLY A 40 15.05 36.21 13.36
C GLY A 40 16.52 35.95 13.70
N VAL A 41 17.33 35.92 12.64
CA VAL A 41 18.80 35.75 12.67
C VAL A 41 19.21 34.52 13.52
N TRP A 42 20.43 34.51 14.08
CA TRP A 42 21.01 33.34 14.76
C TRP A 42 20.16 32.77 15.90
N LYS A 43 19.46 33.64 16.65
CA LYS A 43 18.60 33.21 17.77
C LYS A 43 17.44 32.36 17.29
N ALA A 44 16.85 32.68 16.13
CA ALA A 44 15.86 31.84 15.47
C ALA A 44 16.50 30.60 14.82
N SER A 45 17.59 30.79 14.07
CA SER A 45 18.24 29.74 13.28
C SER A 45 18.70 28.53 14.09
N LEU A 46 19.17 28.70 15.32
CA LEU A 46 19.65 27.59 16.15
C LEU A 46 18.55 26.54 16.39
N PHE A 47 17.36 26.96 16.82
CA PHE A 47 16.22 26.06 17.03
C PHE A 47 15.80 25.33 15.74
N ILE A 48 15.90 26.01 14.60
CA ILE A 48 15.56 25.49 13.26
C ILE A 48 16.57 24.44 12.79
N ILE A 49 17.87 24.68 13.01
CA ILE A 49 18.95 23.73 12.69
C ILE A 49 18.85 22.47 13.58
N THR A 50 18.51 22.63 14.87
CA THR A 50 18.37 21.50 15.81
C THR A 50 17.31 20.48 15.36
N ILE A 51 16.13 20.93 14.91
CA ILE A 51 15.07 20.01 14.46
C ILE A 51 15.38 19.40 13.08
N GLU A 52 16.03 20.13 12.16
CA GLU A 52 16.49 19.55 10.90
C GLU A 52 17.51 18.41 11.12
N PHE A 53 18.47 18.59 12.02
CA PHE A 53 19.44 17.54 12.38
C PHE A 53 18.75 16.23 12.81
N SER A 54 17.71 16.32 13.65
CA SER A 54 16.95 15.15 14.10
C SER A 54 16.14 14.48 12.99
N GLU A 55 15.59 15.25 12.05
CA GLU A 55 14.92 14.69 10.87
C GLU A 55 15.89 13.93 9.99
N ARG A 56 17.08 14.48 9.72
CA ARG A 56 18.08 13.84 8.87
C ARG A 56 18.67 12.59 9.50
N LEU A 57 18.96 12.62 10.80
CA LEU A 57 19.38 11.46 11.58
C LEU A 57 18.36 10.32 11.46
N SER A 58 17.07 10.63 11.63
CA SER A 58 15.97 9.67 11.53
C SER A 58 15.77 9.15 10.11
N TYR A 59 15.72 10.05 9.13
CA TYR A 59 15.50 9.72 7.72
C TYR A 59 16.60 8.80 7.18
N PHE A 60 17.88 9.15 7.37
CA PHE A 60 18.98 8.33 6.83
C PHE A 60 19.20 7.04 7.64
N GLY A 61 19.01 7.07 8.97
CA GLY A 61 19.06 5.87 9.82
C GLY A 61 18.01 4.83 9.45
N ILE A 62 16.81 5.25 9.04
CA ILE A 62 15.78 4.34 8.51
C ILE A 62 16.08 3.98 7.05
N ALA A 63 16.24 4.97 6.17
CA ALA A 63 16.25 4.77 4.72
C ALA A 63 17.41 3.91 4.20
N THR A 64 18.60 4.01 4.81
CA THR A 64 19.78 3.28 4.32
C THR A 64 19.81 1.80 4.71
N ASN A 65 19.06 1.41 5.75
CA ASN A 65 19.06 0.03 6.26
C ASN A 65 17.69 -0.67 6.19
N LEU A 66 16.64 0.01 5.71
CA LEU A 66 15.30 -0.57 5.52
C LEU A 66 15.32 -1.84 4.62
N ILE A 67 16.24 -1.94 3.65
CA ILE A 67 16.37 -3.16 2.84
C ILE A 67 16.95 -4.34 3.64
N SER A 68 17.75 -4.09 4.68
CA SER A 68 18.15 -5.13 5.65
C SER A 68 16.97 -5.54 6.49
N TYR A 69 16.20 -4.59 7.03
CA TYR A 69 15.00 -4.89 7.81
C TYR A 69 14.01 -5.80 7.06
N LEU A 70 13.63 -5.42 5.83
CA LEU A 70 12.66 -6.20 5.04
C LEU A 70 13.15 -7.61 4.67
N THR A 71 14.47 -7.82 4.55
CA THR A 71 15.05 -9.13 4.19
C THR A 71 15.43 -9.99 5.41
N GLN A 72 15.82 -9.39 6.53
CA GLN A 72 16.25 -10.07 7.76
C GLN A 72 15.12 -10.28 8.78
N VAL A 73 14.17 -9.34 8.86
CA VAL A 73 13.08 -9.36 9.87
C VAL A 73 11.73 -9.72 9.25
N ILE A 74 11.44 -9.21 8.05
CA ILE A 74 10.19 -9.54 7.32
C ILE A 74 10.39 -10.71 6.32
N HIS A 75 11.63 -11.17 6.14
CA HIS A 75 12.01 -12.29 5.26
C HIS A 75 11.53 -12.17 3.81
N GLN A 76 11.30 -10.95 3.31
CA GLN A 76 10.96 -10.68 1.91
C GLN A 76 12.17 -11.02 1.00
N ASP A 77 11.89 -11.40 -0.25
CA ASP A 77 12.94 -11.58 -1.25
C ASP A 77 13.60 -10.23 -1.62
N ILE A 78 14.82 -10.28 -2.16
CA ILE A 78 15.61 -9.07 -2.46
C ILE A 78 14.91 -8.16 -3.48
N LYS A 79 14.18 -8.70 -4.46
CA LYS A 79 13.48 -7.91 -5.49
C LYS A 79 12.29 -7.18 -4.86
N THR A 80 11.51 -7.85 -4.02
CA THR A 80 10.34 -7.28 -3.34
C THR A 80 10.76 -6.28 -2.26
N ALA A 81 11.79 -6.58 -1.48
CA ALA A 81 12.37 -5.63 -0.53
C ALA A 81 12.89 -4.36 -1.24
N ALA A 82 13.62 -4.49 -2.35
CA ALA A 82 14.07 -3.33 -3.13
C ALA A 82 12.90 -2.52 -3.73
N LYS A 83 11.88 -3.19 -4.29
CA LYS A 83 10.65 -2.54 -4.77
C LYS A 83 9.95 -1.76 -3.64
N ASN A 84 9.80 -2.36 -2.46
CA ASN A 84 9.14 -1.75 -1.29
C ASN A 84 9.93 -0.54 -0.74
N VAL A 85 11.26 -0.63 -0.65
CA VAL A 85 12.13 0.51 -0.28
C VAL A 85 11.99 1.64 -1.28
N ASN A 86 12.04 1.35 -2.58
CA ASN A 86 11.88 2.35 -3.64
C ASN A 86 10.47 2.98 -3.65
N PHE A 87 9.41 2.22 -3.36
CA PHE A 87 8.07 2.78 -3.22
C PHE A 87 7.96 3.71 -2.01
N TRP A 88 8.48 3.31 -0.85
CA TRP A 88 8.47 4.16 0.34
C TRP A 88 9.33 5.42 0.16
N ALA A 89 10.54 5.30 -0.38
CA ALA A 89 11.41 6.45 -0.68
C ALA A 89 10.75 7.39 -1.70
N GLY A 90 10.11 6.83 -2.73
CA GLY A 90 9.35 7.54 -3.75
C GLY A 90 8.22 8.39 -3.16
N VAL A 91 7.34 7.77 -2.36
CA VAL A 91 6.26 8.48 -1.66
C VAL A 91 6.82 9.54 -0.70
N THR A 92 7.86 9.21 0.08
CA THR A 92 8.48 10.11 1.08
C THR A 92 9.09 11.37 0.45
N THR A 93 9.59 11.29 -0.79
CA THR A 93 10.22 12.42 -1.48
C THR A 93 9.32 13.13 -2.49
N ILE A 94 8.16 12.55 -2.85
CA ILE A 94 7.07 13.23 -3.60
C ILE A 94 6.08 13.95 -2.68
N MET A 95 5.82 13.44 -1.47
CA MET A 95 4.94 14.09 -0.48
C MET A 95 5.28 15.57 -0.17
N PRO A 96 6.55 16.02 -0.23
CA PRO A 96 6.93 17.44 -0.22
C PRO A 96 6.12 18.34 -1.17
N LEU A 97 5.71 17.87 -2.35
CA LEU A 97 4.92 18.70 -3.28
C LEU A 97 3.55 19.07 -2.69
N ILE A 98 2.94 18.16 -1.93
CA ILE A 98 1.68 18.38 -1.24
C ILE A 98 1.92 19.25 0.01
N GLY A 99 2.96 18.94 0.79
CA GLY A 99 3.25 19.66 2.02
C GLY A 99 3.65 21.13 1.82
N GLY A 100 4.56 21.40 0.87
CA GLY A 100 4.98 22.75 0.49
C GLY A 100 3.83 23.59 -0.08
N PHE A 101 3.00 22.99 -0.95
CA PHE A 101 1.80 23.64 -1.47
C PHE A 101 0.81 24.01 -0.35
N LEU A 102 0.53 23.11 0.59
CA LEU A 102 -0.39 23.39 1.70
C LEU A 102 0.14 24.50 2.64
N ALA A 103 1.45 24.57 2.85
CA ALA A 103 2.09 25.60 3.65
C ALA A 103 2.01 26.99 3.00
N ASP A 104 2.46 27.13 1.75
CA ASP A 104 2.46 28.40 1.03
C ASP A 104 1.02 28.88 0.74
N ALA A 105 0.07 27.96 0.50
CA ALA A 105 -1.31 28.30 0.12
C ALA A 105 -2.30 28.52 1.29
N TYR A 106 -2.13 27.85 2.45
CA TYR A 106 -3.17 27.81 3.49
C TYR A 106 -2.67 27.81 4.94
N THR A 107 -1.72 26.95 5.30
CA THR A 107 -1.41 26.69 6.73
C THR A 107 -0.31 27.58 7.30
N GLY A 108 0.58 28.11 6.45
CA GLY A 108 1.77 28.84 6.87
C GLY A 108 2.90 27.91 7.30
N ARG A 109 4.14 28.25 6.93
CA ARG A 109 5.32 27.37 7.01
C ARG A 109 5.57 26.79 8.42
N PHE A 110 5.54 27.62 9.47
CA PHE A 110 5.71 27.16 10.87
C PHE A 110 4.66 26.15 11.32
N ASN A 111 3.37 26.41 11.04
CA ASN A 111 2.29 25.50 11.44
C ASN A 111 2.37 24.19 10.68
N MET A 112 2.74 24.24 9.39
CA MET A 112 2.94 23.04 8.58
C MET A 112 4.09 22.19 9.14
N VAL A 113 5.25 22.79 9.46
CA VAL A 113 6.37 22.08 10.12
C VAL A 113 5.87 21.40 11.39
N LEU A 114 5.28 22.14 12.33
CA LEU A 114 4.85 21.60 13.63
C LEU A 114 3.83 20.44 13.47
N PHE A 115 2.84 20.60 12.59
CA PHE A 115 1.87 19.54 12.28
C PHE A 115 2.54 18.30 11.68
N SER A 116 3.48 18.50 10.75
CA SER A 116 4.23 17.41 10.13
C SER A 116 5.18 16.70 11.10
N SER A 117 5.85 17.42 11.99
CA SER A 117 6.70 16.82 13.02
C SER A 117 5.89 15.94 13.98
N LEU A 118 4.67 16.36 14.34
CA LEU A 118 3.74 15.56 15.16
C LEU A 118 3.31 14.26 14.46
N ILE A 119 3.13 14.28 13.12
CA ILE A 119 2.88 13.05 12.34
C ILE A 119 4.16 12.19 12.22
N TYR A 120 5.33 12.81 12.08
CA TYR A 120 6.62 12.12 12.00
C TYR A 120 6.90 11.34 13.29
N ILE A 121 6.79 11.99 14.46
CA ILE A 121 6.99 11.31 15.75
C ILE A 121 5.91 10.26 16.03
N MET A 122 4.68 10.43 15.56
CA MET A 122 3.66 9.37 15.61
C MET A 122 4.11 8.13 14.81
N GLY A 123 4.71 8.33 13.63
CA GLY A 123 5.31 7.25 12.84
C GLY A 123 6.48 6.56 13.55
N LEU A 124 7.44 7.32 14.08
CA LEU A 124 8.56 6.78 14.89
C LEU A 124 8.08 6.03 16.15
N SER A 125 7.03 6.54 16.80
CA SER A 125 6.39 5.90 17.96
C SER A 125 5.74 4.57 17.58
N LEU A 126 5.13 4.47 16.39
CA LEU A 126 4.57 3.22 15.87
C LEU A 126 5.65 2.18 15.50
N LEU A 127 6.80 2.60 14.93
CA LEU A 127 7.96 1.73 14.73
C LEU A 127 8.44 1.19 16.09
N THR A 128 8.70 2.08 17.05
CA THR A 128 9.10 1.74 18.42
C THR A 128 8.12 0.76 19.08
N MET A 129 6.81 1.05 19.02
CA MET A 129 5.77 0.16 19.56
C MET A 129 5.74 -1.22 18.88
N SER A 130 6.02 -1.31 17.57
CA SER A 130 6.12 -2.59 16.86
C SER A 130 7.25 -3.49 17.39
N GLN A 131 8.31 -2.89 17.95
CA GLN A 131 9.46 -3.62 18.50
C GLN A 131 9.28 -3.99 19.98
N PHE A 132 8.58 -3.19 20.78
CA PHE A 132 8.42 -3.47 22.21
C PHE A 132 7.15 -4.26 22.57
N ILE A 133 6.01 -3.99 21.93
CA ILE A 133 4.72 -4.61 22.29
C ILE A 133 4.66 -6.08 21.82
N PRO A 134 4.50 -7.08 22.71
CA PRO A 134 4.56 -8.51 22.33
C PRO A 134 3.57 -8.94 21.23
N SER A 135 2.38 -8.35 21.19
CA SER A 135 1.37 -8.61 20.16
C SER A 135 1.73 -8.05 18.79
N LEU A 136 2.57 -7.01 18.74
CA LEU A 136 3.00 -6.33 17.51
C LEU A 136 4.40 -6.73 17.05
N LYS A 137 5.17 -7.45 17.87
CA LYS A 137 6.45 -8.05 17.46
C LYS A 137 6.27 -8.99 16.27
N PRO A 138 7.26 -9.09 15.36
CA PRO A 138 7.21 -10.02 14.24
C PRO A 138 7.10 -11.49 14.71
N CYS A 139 7.75 -11.82 15.84
CA CYS A 139 7.91 -13.17 16.36
C CYS A 139 7.83 -13.21 17.90
N ASN A 140 7.26 -14.28 18.47
CA ASN A 140 7.26 -14.53 19.93
C ASN A 140 8.49 -15.34 20.40
N THR A 141 9.20 -16.01 19.50
CA THR A 141 10.25 -17.01 19.79
C THR A 141 11.53 -16.73 19.00
N LYS A 142 12.68 -17.25 19.47
CA LYS A 142 14.00 -17.06 18.83
C LYS A 142 14.14 -17.70 17.44
N MET A 143 13.33 -18.72 17.14
CA MET A 143 13.14 -19.23 15.78
C MET A 143 11.74 -18.88 15.30
N CYS A 144 11.65 -18.49 14.03
CA CYS A 144 10.47 -17.95 13.38
C CYS A 144 10.61 -18.23 11.88
N LEU A 145 9.63 -18.87 11.24
CA LEU A 145 9.66 -19.15 9.79
C LEU A 145 8.95 -18.06 8.98
N GLU A 146 7.89 -17.46 9.54
CA GLU A 146 7.10 -16.41 8.92
C GLU A 146 6.77 -15.32 9.97
N PRO A 147 6.90 -14.03 9.63
CA PRO A 147 6.56 -12.94 10.53
C PRO A 147 5.04 -12.72 10.59
N ARG A 148 4.53 -12.27 11.75
CA ARG A 148 3.11 -11.91 11.88
C ARG A 148 2.67 -10.84 10.88
N LYS A 149 1.56 -11.06 10.18
CA LYS A 149 0.98 -10.06 9.26
C LYS A 149 0.57 -8.75 9.94
N ILE A 150 0.17 -8.76 11.21
CA ILE A 150 -0.09 -7.50 11.95
C ILE A 150 1.17 -6.64 12.10
N HIS A 151 2.35 -7.26 12.22
CA HIS A 151 3.62 -6.55 12.30
C HIS A 151 3.96 -5.88 10.95
N GLU A 152 3.84 -6.63 9.84
CA GLU A 152 4.05 -6.09 8.48
C GLU A 152 3.11 -4.91 8.17
N VAL A 153 1.83 -5.00 8.57
CA VAL A 153 0.86 -3.91 8.40
C VAL A 153 1.22 -2.69 9.26
N VAL A 154 1.56 -2.86 10.54
CA VAL A 154 1.94 -1.74 11.42
C VAL A 154 3.23 -1.08 10.96
N LEU A 155 4.22 -1.85 10.49
CA LEU A 155 5.46 -1.35 9.90
C LEU A 155 5.17 -0.41 8.72
N PHE A 156 4.37 -0.84 7.74
CA PHE A 156 4.07 0.01 6.58
C PHE A 156 3.22 1.23 6.95
N ILE A 157 2.27 1.12 7.90
CA ILE A 157 1.55 2.29 8.42
C ILE A 157 2.52 3.30 9.04
N ALA A 158 3.43 2.84 9.90
CA ALA A 158 4.43 3.68 10.55
C ALA A 158 5.36 4.37 9.55
N LEU A 159 5.89 3.61 8.57
CA LEU A 159 6.73 4.12 7.49
C LEU A 159 6.02 5.18 6.64
N TYR A 160 4.75 4.97 6.26
CA TYR A 160 3.99 5.97 5.50
C TYR A 160 3.52 7.16 6.35
N CYS A 161 3.35 7.01 7.67
CA CYS A 161 3.21 8.16 8.57
C CYS A 161 4.49 9.02 8.56
N ILE A 162 5.69 8.42 8.58
CA ILE A 162 6.96 9.14 8.42
C ILE A 162 7.03 9.83 7.05
N SER A 163 6.53 9.21 5.97
CA SER A 163 6.41 9.86 4.65
C SER A 163 5.54 11.12 4.68
N VAL A 164 4.37 11.06 5.32
CA VAL A 164 3.46 12.20 5.49
C VAL A 164 4.10 13.29 6.35
N GLY A 165 4.76 12.92 7.45
CA GLY A 165 5.52 13.83 8.30
C GLY A 165 6.62 14.55 7.52
N THR A 166 7.46 13.80 6.79
CA THR A 166 8.54 14.33 5.94
C THR A 166 8.05 15.36 4.92
N GLY A 167 6.85 15.14 4.36
CA GLY A 167 6.26 15.97 3.31
C GLY A 167 6.02 17.42 3.70
N GLY A 168 5.40 17.70 4.86
CA GLY A 168 5.32 19.07 5.37
C GLY A 168 6.62 19.57 5.98
N HIS A 169 7.46 18.69 6.55
CA HIS A 169 8.67 19.08 7.26
C HIS A 169 9.72 19.72 6.35
N LYS A 170 10.27 18.96 5.40
CA LYS A 170 11.43 19.35 4.59
C LYS A 170 11.27 20.67 3.82
N PRO A 171 10.25 20.84 2.95
CA PRO A 171 10.12 22.06 2.14
C PRO A 171 9.84 23.31 3.00
N CYS A 172 9.10 23.15 4.09
CA CYS A 172 8.64 24.27 4.90
C CYS A 172 9.70 24.72 5.90
N LEU A 173 10.44 23.80 6.53
CA LEU A 173 11.47 24.15 7.51
C LEU A 173 12.67 24.85 6.86
N GLN A 174 13.13 24.35 5.71
CA GLN A 174 14.23 24.98 4.98
C GLN A 174 13.85 26.38 4.48
N SER A 175 12.62 26.57 3.99
CA SER A 175 12.09 27.89 3.61
C SER A 175 11.96 28.81 4.81
N PHE A 176 11.36 28.33 5.91
CA PHE A 176 11.17 29.08 7.16
C PHE A 176 12.49 29.51 7.79
N GLY A 177 13.55 28.71 7.68
CA GLY A 177 14.91 29.08 8.08
C GLY A 177 15.52 30.21 7.25
N ALA A 178 15.24 30.23 5.94
CA ALA A 178 15.62 31.33 5.07
C ALA A 178 14.81 32.62 5.35
N ASP A 179 13.55 32.49 5.76
CA ASP A 179 12.67 33.60 6.15
C ASP A 179 13.12 34.32 7.44
N GLN A 180 14.09 33.77 8.20
CA GLN A 180 14.61 34.42 9.42
C GLN A 180 15.61 35.55 9.15
N PHE A 181 15.94 35.82 7.88
CA PHE A 181 16.91 36.82 7.46
C PHE A 181 16.35 37.72 6.37
N ASP A 182 16.37 39.02 6.64
CA ASP A 182 16.09 40.10 5.70
C ASP A 182 17.09 40.06 4.53
N ASP A 183 16.58 40.03 3.29
CA ASP A 183 17.39 39.97 2.06
C ASP A 183 17.85 41.36 1.58
N ASP A 184 17.15 42.42 1.97
CA ASP A 184 17.47 43.81 1.59
C ASP A 184 18.49 44.41 2.57
N HIS A 185 18.47 44.00 3.84
CA HIS A 185 19.43 44.45 4.84
C HIS A 185 20.80 43.73 4.72
N LEU A 186 21.84 44.50 4.35
CA LEU A 186 23.19 44.00 3.99
C LEU A 186 23.88 43.12 5.05
N GLU A 187 23.67 43.35 6.35
CA GLU A 187 24.25 42.48 7.37
C GLU A 187 23.50 41.16 7.51
N GLU A 188 22.17 41.17 7.45
CA GLU A 188 21.37 39.96 7.60
C GLU A 188 21.54 39.04 6.40
N ARG A 189 21.62 39.60 5.19
CA ARG A 189 22.02 38.85 3.99
C ARG A 189 23.40 38.19 4.12
N LYS A 190 24.39 38.82 4.76
CA LYS A 190 25.68 38.17 5.08
C LYS A 190 25.51 37.05 6.11
N LYS A 191 24.71 37.26 7.17
CA LYS A 191 24.42 36.27 8.21
C LYS A 191 23.65 35.06 7.63
N LYS A 192 22.76 35.28 6.65
CA LYS A 192 22.00 34.28 5.88
C LYS A 192 22.91 33.32 5.09
N MET A 193 23.95 33.85 4.44
CA MET A 193 24.96 33.02 3.76
C MET A 193 25.74 32.15 4.76
N SER A 194 26.03 32.66 5.95
CA SER A 194 26.67 31.88 7.02
C SER A 194 25.72 30.83 7.62
N TYR A 195 24.42 31.13 7.75
CA TYR A 195 23.38 30.19 8.17
C TYR A 195 23.33 28.93 7.29
N PHE A 196 23.33 29.08 5.96
CA PHE A 196 23.29 27.92 5.05
C PHE A 196 24.53 27.01 5.19
N ASN A 197 25.70 27.56 5.55
CA ASN A 197 26.88 26.75 5.85
C ASN A 197 26.70 25.90 7.12
N TRP A 198 26.13 26.48 8.18
CA TRP A 198 25.84 25.76 9.43
C TRP A 198 24.69 24.75 9.29
N TRP A 199 23.68 25.07 8.48
CA TRP A 199 22.64 24.14 8.05
C TRP A 199 23.26 22.92 7.34
N ASN A 200 24.13 23.15 6.35
CA ASN A 200 24.83 22.06 5.64
C ASN A 200 25.72 21.22 6.58
N PHE A 201 26.41 21.84 7.53
CA PHE A 201 27.16 21.10 8.57
C PHE A 201 26.25 20.17 9.39
N ALA A 202 25.08 20.67 9.82
CA ALA A 202 24.10 19.87 10.56
C ALA A 202 23.48 18.75 9.73
N LEU A 203 23.14 19.00 8.45
CA LEU A 203 22.69 17.98 7.50
C LEU A 203 23.69 16.81 7.42
N CYS A 204 24.98 17.14 7.22
CA CYS A 204 26.03 16.15 7.07
C CYS A 204 26.36 15.41 8.38
N CYS A 205 26.29 16.09 9.53
CA CYS A 205 26.44 15.45 10.84
C CYS A 205 25.32 14.44 11.11
N GLY A 206 24.06 14.82 10.85
CA GLY A 206 22.90 13.92 10.98
C GLY A 206 22.96 12.73 10.01
N LEU A 207 23.39 12.96 8.77
CA LEU A 207 23.65 11.90 7.77
C LEU A 207 24.72 10.91 8.27
N LEU A 208 25.90 11.39 8.69
CA LEU A 208 27.00 10.53 9.13
C LEU A 208 26.63 9.70 10.36
N LEU A 209 26.02 10.32 11.38
CA LEU A 209 25.56 9.61 12.59
C LEU A 209 24.42 8.63 12.28
N GLY A 210 23.55 8.96 11.32
CA GLY A 210 22.50 8.07 10.84
C GLY A 210 23.08 6.79 10.23
N VAL A 211 23.94 6.92 9.21
CA VAL A 211 24.47 5.76 8.48
C VAL A 211 25.56 4.98 9.23
N THR A 212 26.12 5.53 10.32
CA THR A 212 27.11 4.83 11.16
C THR A 212 26.49 4.37 12.48
N VAL A 213 26.22 5.29 13.42
CA VAL A 213 25.81 4.97 14.80
C VAL A 213 24.43 4.33 14.85
N ILE A 214 23.42 4.91 14.18
CA ILE A 214 22.06 4.35 14.22
C ILE A 214 22.00 2.98 13.53
N VAL A 215 22.64 2.84 12.37
CA VAL A 215 22.76 1.56 11.65
C VAL A 215 23.52 0.50 12.47
N TYR A 216 24.59 0.87 13.18
CA TYR A 216 25.31 -0.04 14.08
C TYR A 216 24.41 -0.55 15.23
N VAL A 217 23.59 0.34 15.82
CA VAL A 217 22.62 -0.05 16.86
C VAL A 217 21.51 -0.95 16.28
N GLN A 218 21.05 -0.72 15.06
CA GLN A 218 20.08 -1.58 14.38
C GLN A 218 20.61 -3.01 14.17
N ASP A 219 21.78 -3.15 13.54
CA ASP A 219 22.32 -4.43 13.08
C ASP A 219 22.95 -5.28 14.21
N TYR A 220 23.54 -4.64 15.25
CA TYR A 220 24.27 -5.36 16.30
C TYR A 220 23.68 -5.26 17.72
N VAL A 221 22.75 -4.33 17.99
CA VAL A 221 22.15 -4.17 19.33
C VAL A 221 20.66 -4.53 19.30
N SER A 222 19.83 -3.69 18.70
CA SER A 222 18.41 -3.95 18.43
C SER A 222 17.80 -2.81 17.61
N TRP A 223 17.03 -3.17 16.58
CA TRP A 223 16.12 -2.27 15.86
C TRP A 223 15.24 -1.42 16.80
N GLY A 224 14.65 -2.02 17.84
CA GLY A 224 13.80 -1.29 18.78
C GLY A 224 14.54 -0.27 19.64
N VAL A 225 15.83 -0.48 19.92
CA VAL A 225 16.66 0.50 20.63
C VAL A 225 17.01 1.67 19.71
N ALA A 226 17.29 1.39 18.43
CA ALA A 226 17.49 2.45 17.43
C ALA A 226 16.23 3.30 17.21
N ASP A 227 15.06 2.67 17.02
CA ASP A 227 13.78 3.37 16.85
C ASP A 227 13.43 4.24 18.07
N LEU A 228 13.71 3.74 19.28
CA LEU A 228 13.52 4.49 20.52
C LEU A 228 14.44 5.71 20.61
N ILE A 229 15.72 5.58 20.24
CA ILE A 229 16.68 6.70 20.20
C ILE A 229 16.17 7.78 19.23
N LEU A 230 15.78 7.40 18.00
CA LEU A 230 15.22 8.33 17.02
C LEU A 230 13.95 9.03 17.53
N THR A 231 13.05 8.28 18.16
CA THR A 231 11.79 8.80 18.73
C THR A 231 12.06 9.84 19.83
N ILE A 232 12.99 9.54 20.76
CA ILE A 232 13.36 10.45 21.85
C ILE A 232 14.07 11.70 21.31
N THR A 233 15.00 11.56 20.36
CA THR A 233 15.67 12.72 19.75
C THR A 233 14.65 13.64 19.08
N MET A 234 13.74 13.08 18.27
CA MET A 234 12.69 13.87 17.60
C MET A 234 11.73 14.54 18.61
N ALA A 235 11.39 13.88 19.72
CA ALA A 235 10.57 14.48 20.78
C ALA A 235 11.22 15.73 21.37
N ILE A 236 12.51 15.65 21.71
CA ILE A 236 13.27 16.75 22.29
C ILE A 236 13.36 17.91 21.29
N THR A 237 13.67 17.64 20.02
CA THR A 237 13.82 18.71 19.03
C THR A 237 12.50 19.39 18.64
N ILE A 238 11.36 18.68 18.70
CA ILE A 238 10.03 19.29 18.52
C ILE A 238 9.74 20.30 19.64
N VAL A 239 10.04 19.95 20.90
CA VAL A 239 9.90 20.86 22.05
C VAL A 239 10.84 22.06 21.89
N THR A 240 12.11 21.83 21.53
CA THR A 240 13.09 22.88 21.26
C THR A 240 12.63 23.84 20.15
N PHE A 241 12.12 23.32 19.04
CA PHE A 241 11.57 24.14 17.94
C PHE A 241 10.36 24.97 18.39
N TYR A 242 9.47 24.41 19.23
CA TYR A 242 8.33 25.15 19.77
C TYR A 242 8.76 26.26 20.75
N MET A 243 9.78 26.05 21.57
CA MET A 243 10.33 27.07 22.48
C MET A 243 10.84 28.31 21.72
N GLY A 244 11.37 28.12 20.50
CA GLY A 244 11.81 29.21 19.63
C GLY A 244 10.70 30.16 19.14
N LYS A 245 9.41 29.83 19.33
CA LYS A 245 8.24 30.56 18.79
C LYS A 245 8.30 32.08 18.96
N ALA A 246 8.73 32.58 20.12
CA ALA A 246 8.78 34.01 20.41
C ALA A 246 9.90 34.76 19.66
N CYS A 247 10.86 34.04 19.08
CA CYS A 247 12.02 34.60 18.36
C CYS A 247 11.89 34.52 16.84
N TYR A 248 10.90 33.82 16.29
CA TYR A 248 10.76 33.63 14.84
C TYR A 248 10.10 34.82 14.14
N ARG A 249 10.48 35.03 12.87
CA ARG A 249 9.73 35.82 11.87
C ARG A 249 8.86 34.89 11.03
N TYR A 250 7.67 35.35 10.66
CA TYR A 250 6.63 34.54 10.02
C TYR A 250 6.16 35.17 8.71
N ARG A 251 6.16 34.41 7.61
CA ARG A 251 5.48 34.79 6.36
C ARG A 251 4.00 34.36 6.38
N VAL A 252 3.12 35.24 5.94
CA VAL A 252 1.66 35.01 5.85
C VAL A 252 1.33 34.37 4.49
N PRO A 253 0.50 33.31 4.42
CA PRO A 253 0.12 32.70 3.15
C PRO A 253 -0.88 33.57 2.37
N GLU A 254 -0.61 33.85 1.10
CA GLU A 254 -1.42 34.74 0.24
C GLU A 254 -2.57 34.02 -0.49
N GLY A 255 -2.79 32.73 -0.18
CA GLY A 255 -3.74 31.85 -0.87
C GLY A 255 -3.09 30.98 -1.95
N SER A 256 -3.89 30.23 -2.70
CA SER A 256 -3.38 29.21 -3.64
C SER A 256 -2.61 29.83 -4.83
N PRO A 257 -1.28 29.63 -4.94
CA PRO A 257 -0.47 30.25 -5.99
C PRO A 257 -0.71 29.63 -7.37
N LEU A 258 -1.27 28.42 -7.43
CA LEU A 258 -1.65 27.76 -8.69
C LEU A 258 -2.85 28.45 -9.37
N ILE A 259 -3.65 29.26 -8.65
CA ILE A 259 -4.79 29.98 -9.23
C ILE A 259 -4.34 31.10 -10.18
N PRO A 260 -3.41 32.01 -9.80
CA PRO A 260 -2.73 32.92 -10.72
C PRO A 260 -2.15 32.22 -11.96
N MET A 261 -1.50 31.06 -11.80
CA MET A 261 -0.93 30.32 -12.93
C MET A 261 -2.00 29.82 -13.91
N LEU A 262 -3.08 29.23 -13.38
CA LEU A 262 -4.23 28.80 -14.18
C LEU A 262 -4.95 29.97 -14.86
N GLN A 263 -4.99 31.15 -14.21
CA GLN A 263 -5.55 32.37 -14.79
C GLN A 263 -4.75 32.82 -16.02
N VAL A 264 -3.41 32.88 -15.92
CA VAL A 264 -2.51 33.20 -17.05
C VAL A 264 -2.71 32.21 -18.20
N LEU A 265 -2.68 30.90 -17.92
CA LEU A 265 -2.85 29.87 -18.94
C LEU A 265 -4.21 29.98 -19.65
N VAL A 266 -5.30 30.17 -18.89
CA VAL A 266 -6.66 30.33 -19.45
C VAL A 266 -6.79 31.64 -20.23
N ALA A 267 -6.20 32.75 -19.77
CA ALA A 267 -6.22 34.02 -20.47
C ALA A 267 -5.42 33.96 -21.78
N ALA A 268 -4.23 33.36 -21.78
CA ALA A 268 -3.42 33.13 -22.98
C ALA A 268 -4.13 32.24 -24.01
N ILE A 269 -4.76 31.14 -23.56
CA ILE A 269 -5.55 30.24 -24.43
C ILE A 269 -6.77 30.95 -25.02
N ARG A 270 -7.47 31.78 -24.24
CA ARG A 270 -8.61 32.59 -24.71
C ARG A 270 -8.18 33.63 -25.75
N LYS A 271 -7.06 34.30 -25.52
CA LYS A 271 -6.48 35.32 -26.40
C LYS A 271 -5.56 34.74 -27.49
N ARG A 272 -5.51 33.41 -27.68
CA ARG A 272 -4.56 32.75 -28.59
C ARG A 272 -4.59 33.27 -30.03
N ASN A 273 -5.75 33.76 -30.49
CA ASN A 273 -5.98 34.29 -31.83
C ASN A 273 -5.46 35.74 -32.02
N LEU A 274 -5.14 36.48 -30.95
CA LEU A 274 -4.58 37.83 -31.06
C LEU A 274 -3.13 37.79 -31.61
N PRO A 275 -2.64 38.83 -32.29
CA PRO A 275 -1.22 38.92 -32.64
C PRO A 275 -0.32 38.96 -31.38
N ASN A 276 0.95 38.59 -31.53
CA ASN A 276 1.93 38.77 -30.44
C ASN A 276 2.27 40.28 -30.32
N PRO A 277 2.38 40.85 -29.11
CA PRO A 277 2.66 42.26 -28.93
C PRO A 277 4.11 42.60 -29.31
N SER A 278 4.28 43.72 -30.02
CA SER A 278 5.59 44.16 -30.55
C SER A 278 6.44 44.92 -29.54
N SER A 279 5.85 45.47 -28.48
CA SER A 279 6.53 46.22 -27.42
C SER A 279 5.96 45.87 -26.04
N PRO A 280 6.78 45.90 -24.97
CA PRO A 280 6.32 45.54 -23.62
C PRO A 280 5.37 46.59 -23.01
N ALA A 281 5.33 47.81 -23.55
CA ALA A 281 4.42 48.87 -23.11
C ALA A 281 2.94 48.60 -23.42
N LEU A 282 2.64 47.56 -24.23
CA LEU A 282 1.28 47.12 -24.55
C LEU A 282 0.75 46.02 -23.59
N LEU A 283 1.52 45.70 -22.55
CA LEU A 283 1.23 44.64 -21.58
C LEU A 283 0.74 45.27 -20.26
N PHE A 284 -0.33 44.70 -19.70
CA PHE A 284 -0.91 45.16 -18.44
C PHE A 284 0.01 44.88 -17.24
N GLU A 285 0.29 45.90 -16.44
CA GLU A 285 1.01 45.81 -15.17
C GLU A 285 0.45 46.83 -14.17
N VAL A 286 0.71 46.62 -12.87
CA VAL A 286 0.11 47.39 -11.76
C VAL A 286 0.57 48.87 -11.76
N PRO A 287 -0.34 49.85 -11.54
CA PRO A 287 0.01 51.28 -11.44
C PRO A 287 1.01 51.62 -10.32
N GLU A 288 1.76 52.71 -10.50
CA GLU A 288 2.89 53.05 -9.61
C GLU A 288 2.53 53.22 -8.13
N SER A 289 1.33 53.71 -7.83
CA SER A 289 0.85 53.92 -6.45
C SER A 289 0.63 52.63 -5.65
N GLN A 290 0.68 51.45 -6.28
CA GLN A 290 0.58 50.14 -5.59
C GLN A 290 1.90 49.34 -5.59
N LYS A 291 2.99 49.88 -6.17
CA LYS A 291 4.31 49.20 -6.26
C LYS A 291 4.89 48.76 -4.90
N HIS A 292 4.60 49.48 -3.81
CA HIS A 292 5.09 49.12 -2.47
C HIS A 292 4.35 47.93 -1.82
N CYS A 293 3.24 47.46 -2.39
CA CYS A 293 2.39 46.45 -1.74
C CYS A 293 2.37 45.08 -2.45
N GLN A 294 3.10 44.89 -3.56
CA GLN A 294 3.01 43.66 -4.38
C GLN A 294 4.36 43.18 -4.93
N GLY A 295 5.25 42.77 -4.00
CA GLY A 295 6.38 41.89 -4.30
C GLY A 295 7.43 42.43 -5.28
N ARG A 296 8.20 41.50 -5.86
CA ARG A 296 9.30 41.82 -6.77
C ARG A 296 8.84 41.76 -8.23
N LEU A 297 8.83 42.92 -8.90
CA LEU A 297 8.53 43.02 -10.34
C LEU A 297 9.53 42.19 -11.17
N LEU A 298 9.01 41.42 -12.13
CA LEU A 298 9.82 40.61 -13.05
C LEU A 298 10.00 41.31 -14.39
N LEU A 299 11.22 41.28 -14.92
CA LEU A 299 11.55 41.79 -16.25
C LEU A 299 11.00 40.88 -17.35
N HIS A 300 10.54 41.48 -18.45
CA HIS A 300 9.91 40.78 -19.56
C HIS A 300 10.89 39.86 -20.32
N THR A 301 10.52 38.59 -20.52
CA THR A 301 11.35 37.60 -21.22
C THR A 301 10.79 37.25 -22.60
N ASN A 302 11.62 37.35 -23.65
CA ASN A 302 11.29 36.95 -25.03
C ASN A 302 11.03 35.44 -25.26
N ARG A 303 11.02 34.60 -24.21
CA ARG A 303 10.72 33.16 -24.30
C ARG A 303 9.22 32.90 -24.03
N LEU A 304 8.66 31.87 -24.67
CA LEU A 304 7.26 31.46 -24.54
C LEU A 304 6.24 32.59 -24.83
N ARG A 305 6.49 33.42 -25.86
CA ARG A 305 5.70 34.64 -26.18
C ARG A 305 4.20 34.45 -26.43
N PHE A 306 3.71 33.22 -26.55
CA PHE A 306 2.26 32.95 -26.59
C PHE A 306 1.57 33.20 -25.25
N LEU A 307 2.31 33.21 -24.13
CA LEU A 307 1.79 33.50 -22.79
C LEU A 307 1.58 35.02 -22.57
N ASP A 308 2.37 35.87 -23.23
CA ASP A 308 2.23 37.34 -23.20
C ASP A 308 0.82 37.79 -23.59
N LYS A 309 0.14 36.98 -24.43
CA LYS A 309 -1.25 37.21 -24.83
C LYS A 309 -2.19 37.37 -23.63
N ALA A 310 -1.92 36.73 -22.50
CA ALA A 310 -2.73 36.89 -21.28
C ALA A 310 -2.81 38.36 -20.81
N ALA A 311 -1.70 39.10 -20.92
CA ALA A 311 -1.55 40.48 -20.44
C ALA A 311 -1.86 41.57 -21.49
N ILE A 312 -2.20 41.22 -22.73
CA ILE A 312 -2.64 42.19 -23.76
C ILE A 312 -3.92 42.90 -23.29
N ILE A 313 -3.94 44.24 -23.33
CA ILE A 313 -5.16 45.03 -23.11
C ILE A 313 -6.01 45.04 -24.39
N GLU A 314 -7.33 44.89 -24.25
CA GLU A 314 -8.29 44.88 -25.38
C GLU A 314 -9.05 46.23 -25.40
N GLU A 315 -8.85 47.06 -26.44
CA GLU A 315 -9.38 48.44 -26.51
C GLU A 315 -10.91 48.54 -26.33
N HIS A 316 -11.66 47.52 -26.73
CA HIS A 316 -13.12 47.45 -26.57
C HIS A 316 -13.61 47.38 -25.10
N VAL A 317 -12.73 47.36 -24.10
CA VAL A 317 -13.07 47.35 -22.67
C VAL A 317 -12.93 48.74 -22.02
N SER A 318 -12.29 49.70 -22.69
CA SER A 318 -11.87 51.00 -22.14
C SER A 318 -12.98 51.94 -21.65
N THR A 319 -14.25 51.65 -21.92
CA THR A 319 -15.40 52.53 -21.67
C THR A 319 -16.15 52.25 -20.37
N SER A 320 -15.59 51.50 -19.42
CA SER A 320 -16.23 51.21 -18.12
C SER A 320 -15.27 51.25 -16.91
N TYR A 321 -15.01 52.47 -16.41
CA TYR A 321 -13.96 52.78 -15.42
C TYR A 321 -14.07 52.13 -14.02
N GLU A 322 -15.14 51.40 -13.70
CA GLU A 322 -15.36 50.83 -12.35
C GLU A 322 -15.54 49.30 -12.28
N GLN A 323 -15.48 48.56 -13.40
CA GLN A 323 -15.57 47.10 -13.32
C GLN A 323 -14.23 46.44 -12.97
N LYS A 324 -14.21 45.71 -11.84
CA LYS A 324 -13.09 44.85 -11.43
C LYS A 324 -12.75 43.88 -12.57
N HIS A 325 -11.59 44.10 -13.18
CA HIS A 325 -11.11 43.32 -14.32
C HIS A 325 -11.08 41.82 -14.00
N ASN A 326 -11.62 40.99 -14.88
CA ASN A 326 -11.75 39.56 -14.65
C ASN A 326 -10.37 38.86 -14.79
N PRO A 327 -9.80 38.28 -13.70
CA PRO A 327 -8.47 37.67 -13.75
C PRO A 327 -8.35 36.50 -14.73
N TRP A 328 -9.46 35.89 -15.12
CA TRP A 328 -9.50 34.81 -16.12
C TRP A 328 -9.52 35.31 -17.58
N ARG A 329 -9.37 36.62 -17.82
CA ARG A 329 -9.24 37.24 -19.16
C ARG A 329 -8.06 38.20 -19.24
N LEU A 330 -7.72 38.92 -18.17
CA LEU A 330 -6.54 39.79 -18.11
C LEU A 330 -5.73 39.50 -16.84
N THR A 331 -4.42 39.37 -16.98
CA THR A 331 -3.45 39.14 -15.88
C THR A 331 -2.30 40.12 -16.01
N THR A 332 -1.61 40.42 -14.91
CA THR A 332 -0.40 41.25 -14.91
C THR A 332 0.79 40.55 -15.56
N LEU A 333 1.70 41.31 -16.17
CA LEU A 333 2.90 40.81 -16.82
C LEU A 333 3.80 40.01 -15.87
N THR A 334 4.00 40.48 -14.64
CA THR A 334 4.77 39.77 -13.60
C THR A 334 4.26 38.34 -13.40
N LYS A 335 2.93 38.13 -13.36
CA LYS A 335 2.32 36.79 -13.26
C LYS A 335 2.52 35.93 -14.50
N VAL A 336 2.65 36.55 -15.68
CA VAL A 336 3.00 35.84 -16.92
C VAL A 336 4.45 35.34 -16.85
N GLU A 337 5.39 36.17 -16.38
CA GLU A 337 6.79 35.79 -16.20
C GLU A 337 6.96 34.70 -15.12
N GLU A 338 6.22 34.75 -14.00
CA GLU A 338 6.17 33.67 -12.99
C GLU A 338 5.82 32.30 -13.62
N VAL A 339 4.83 32.27 -14.53
CA VAL A 339 4.43 31.05 -15.25
C VAL A 339 5.48 30.61 -16.26
N LYS A 340 6.13 31.55 -16.96
CA LYS A 340 7.26 31.24 -17.86
C LYS A 340 8.41 30.58 -17.10
N LEU A 341 8.77 31.08 -15.92
CA LEU A 341 9.83 30.51 -15.08
C LEU A 341 9.54 29.05 -14.76
N ILE A 342 8.36 28.74 -14.20
CA ILE A 342 8.02 27.36 -13.83
C ILE A 342 7.91 26.43 -15.05
N LEU A 343 7.45 26.91 -16.22
CA LEU A 343 7.46 26.11 -17.45
C LEU A 343 8.88 25.84 -17.98
N ASN A 344 9.82 26.77 -17.82
CA ASN A 344 11.23 26.58 -18.21
C ASN A 344 11.97 25.57 -17.30
N ILE A 345 11.46 25.31 -16.09
CA ILE A 345 12.04 24.34 -15.14
C ILE A 345 11.73 22.88 -15.54
N ILE A 346 10.55 22.61 -16.13
CA ILE A 346 10.06 21.25 -16.41
C ILE A 346 11.04 20.39 -17.25
N PRO A 347 11.70 20.89 -18.31
CA PRO A 347 12.66 20.09 -19.08
C PRO A 347 13.89 19.67 -18.26
N ILE A 348 14.35 20.53 -17.35
CA ILE A 348 15.52 20.26 -16.47
C ILE A 348 15.14 19.26 -15.37
N TRP A 349 13.92 19.36 -14.84
CA TRP A 349 13.35 18.35 -13.96
C TRP A 349 13.31 16.97 -14.64
N LEU A 350 12.84 16.91 -15.88
CA LEU A 350 12.68 15.65 -16.64
C LEU A 350 14.02 14.95 -16.92
N THR A 351 15.06 15.68 -17.35
CA THR A 351 16.38 15.09 -17.58
C THR A 351 17.04 14.61 -16.29
N SER A 352 16.82 15.34 -15.18
CA SER A 352 17.37 15.02 -13.87
C SER A 352 16.81 13.73 -13.25
N LEU A 353 15.65 13.22 -13.71
CA LEU A 353 15.08 11.95 -13.23
C LEU A 353 16.05 10.76 -13.36
N THR A 354 16.92 10.79 -14.36
CA THR A 354 17.96 9.76 -14.57
C THR A 354 18.95 9.70 -13.39
N PHE A 355 19.24 10.83 -12.72
CA PHE A 355 20.04 10.86 -11.50
C PHE A 355 19.30 10.22 -10.31
N GLY A 356 18.00 10.49 -10.17
CA GLY A 356 17.16 9.87 -9.13
C GLY A 356 17.11 8.33 -9.24
N VAL A 357 17.12 7.79 -10.46
CA VAL A 357 17.27 6.34 -10.70
C VAL A 357 18.62 5.82 -10.20
N CYS A 358 19.73 6.54 -10.46
CA CYS A 358 21.05 6.15 -9.97
C CYS A 358 21.14 6.19 -8.43
N LEU A 359 20.56 7.19 -7.77
CA LEU A 359 20.54 7.29 -6.31
C LEU A 359 19.76 6.15 -5.65
N ALA A 360 18.67 5.68 -6.28
CA ALA A 360 17.86 4.58 -5.76
C ALA A 360 18.63 3.26 -5.59
N GLN A 361 19.77 3.07 -6.28
CA GLN A 361 20.60 1.86 -6.17
C GLN A 361 21.41 1.81 -4.86
N ALA A 362 21.77 2.97 -4.31
CA ALA A 362 22.68 3.10 -3.18
C ALA A 362 22.12 2.58 -1.84
N PRO A 363 20.86 2.85 -1.43
CA PRO A 363 20.27 2.24 -0.24
C PRO A 363 19.66 0.85 -0.50
N THR A 364 19.69 0.34 -1.73
CA THR A 364 19.07 -0.95 -2.10
C THR A 364 20.12 -2.00 -2.49
N PHE A 365 20.42 -2.14 -3.79
CA PHE A 365 21.28 -3.20 -4.29
C PHE A 365 22.72 -3.08 -3.80
N PHE A 366 23.27 -1.88 -3.61
CA PHE A 366 24.64 -1.72 -3.10
C PHE A 366 24.78 -2.19 -1.65
N VAL A 367 23.75 -2.00 -0.81
CA VAL A 367 23.71 -2.55 0.57
C VAL A 367 23.60 -4.07 0.55
N LYS A 368 22.79 -4.65 -0.36
CA LYS A 368 22.69 -6.10 -0.52
C LYS A 368 23.95 -6.73 -1.15
N GLN A 369 24.69 -5.98 -1.96
CA GLN A 369 26.00 -6.36 -2.47
C GLN A 369 27.02 -6.42 -1.31
N ALA A 370 27.12 -5.36 -0.50
CA ALA A 370 27.96 -5.31 0.70
C ALA A 370 27.70 -6.46 1.68
N ALA A 371 26.42 -6.82 1.89
CA ALA A 371 26.02 -7.92 2.76
C ALA A 371 26.47 -9.34 2.30
N THR A 372 27.14 -9.45 1.14
CA THR A 372 27.71 -10.73 0.64
C THR A 372 29.24 -10.75 0.59
N MET A 373 29.89 -9.70 1.11
CA MET A 373 31.33 -9.45 1.02
C MET A 373 31.97 -9.46 2.42
N ASN A 374 33.30 -9.41 2.52
CA ASN A 374 33.97 -9.38 3.82
C ASN A 374 33.79 -8.01 4.50
N LEU A 375 33.16 -8.02 5.68
CA LEU A 375 32.83 -6.85 6.51
C LEU A 375 33.83 -6.61 7.65
N ASN A 376 34.83 -7.48 7.84
CA ASN A 376 35.88 -7.27 8.84
C ASN A 376 36.78 -6.09 8.41
N ILE A 377 36.94 -5.09 9.29
CA ILE A 377 37.94 -4.02 9.12
C ILE A 377 39.20 -4.35 9.94
N THR A 378 38.99 -4.91 11.13
CA THR A 378 39.99 -5.57 11.98
C THR A 378 39.38 -6.87 12.47
N ASP A 379 40.19 -7.77 13.05
CA ASP A 379 39.72 -9.09 13.52
C ASP A 379 38.58 -9.00 14.55
N ASN A 380 38.52 -7.88 15.28
CA ASN A 380 37.51 -7.60 16.32
C ASN A 380 36.36 -6.69 15.87
N PHE A 381 36.39 -6.08 14.67
CA PHE A 381 35.37 -5.12 14.23
C PHE A 381 34.79 -5.43 12.84
N LYS A 382 33.47 -5.64 12.82
CA LYS A 382 32.64 -5.80 11.62
C LYS A 382 31.85 -4.53 11.37
N ILE A 383 31.88 -4.03 10.14
CA ILE A 383 31.06 -2.89 9.72
C ILE A 383 29.66 -3.37 9.30
N PRO A 384 28.57 -2.65 9.67
CA PRO A 384 27.24 -2.94 9.14
C PRO A 384 27.21 -2.79 7.60
N PRO A 385 26.51 -3.65 6.84
CA PRO A 385 26.44 -3.56 5.38
C PRO A 385 25.95 -2.21 4.84
N ALA A 386 25.01 -1.56 5.55
CA ALA A 386 24.50 -0.24 5.15
C ALA A 386 25.48 0.90 5.47
N SER A 387 26.37 0.75 6.46
CA SER A 387 27.32 1.78 6.85
C SER A 387 28.41 2.07 5.83
N ILE A 388 28.56 1.25 4.78
CA ILE A 388 29.41 1.57 3.62
C ILE A 388 28.96 2.86 2.90
N TYR A 389 27.69 3.26 3.06
CA TYR A 389 27.15 4.54 2.57
C TYR A 389 27.91 5.76 3.15
N SER A 390 28.57 5.62 4.31
CA SER A 390 29.44 6.65 4.88
C SER A 390 30.53 7.14 3.91
N LEU A 391 31.04 6.28 3.02
CA LEU A 391 32.01 6.68 1.99
C LEU A 391 31.41 7.69 0.99
N GLY A 392 30.14 7.53 0.63
CA GLY A 392 29.40 8.48 -0.20
C GLY A 392 29.13 9.79 0.53
N ALA A 393 28.74 9.73 1.81
CA ALA A 393 28.53 10.91 2.65
C ALA A 393 29.82 11.75 2.83
N ILE A 394 30.96 11.09 3.04
CA ILE A 394 32.28 11.74 3.13
C ILE A 394 32.69 12.32 1.77
N ALA A 395 32.47 11.59 0.67
CA ALA A 395 32.75 12.11 -0.68
C ALA A 395 31.89 13.33 -1.04
N MET A 396 30.62 13.37 -0.62
CA MET A 396 29.74 14.53 -0.78
C MET A 396 30.24 15.74 0.02
N LEU A 397 30.65 15.54 1.29
CA LEU A 397 31.26 16.57 2.13
C LEU A 397 32.52 17.18 1.48
N ILE A 398 33.41 16.32 0.97
CA ILE A 398 34.63 16.75 0.26
C ILE A 398 34.26 17.48 -1.03
N SER A 399 33.30 16.97 -1.81
CA SER A 399 32.82 17.59 -3.05
C SER A 399 32.33 19.02 -2.82
N VAL A 400 31.45 19.24 -1.84
CA VAL A 400 30.90 20.58 -1.52
C VAL A 400 31.98 21.52 -0.98
N THR A 401 32.83 21.07 -0.06
CA THR A 401 33.88 21.92 0.52
C THR A 401 34.96 22.29 -0.49
N VAL A 402 35.38 21.37 -1.37
CA VAL A 402 36.29 21.66 -2.48
C VAL A 402 35.64 22.61 -3.49
N TYR A 403 34.34 22.43 -3.80
CA TYR A 403 33.59 23.34 -4.67
C TYR A 403 33.61 24.77 -4.11
N ASP A 404 33.17 24.98 -2.87
CA ASP A 404 33.02 26.32 -2.29
C ASP A 404 34.36 27.01 -1.94
N LYS A 405 35.39 26.25 -1.53
CA LYS A 405 36.66 26.80 -1.05
C LYS A 405 37.78 26.84 -2.07
N ILE A 406 37.78 25.96 -3.06
CA ILE A 406 38.85 25.85 -4.06
C ILE A 406 38.31 26.20 -5.44
N LEU A 407 37.23 25.54 -5.87
CA LEU A 407 36.73 25.66 -7.24
C LEU A 407 36.10 27.03 -7.49
N VAL A 408 35.17 27.49 -6.66
CA VAL A 408 34.48 28.79 -6.82
C VAL A 408 35.46 29.98 -6.83
N PRO A 409 36.46 30.11 -5.93
CA PRO A 409 37.43 31.20 -6.00
C PRO A 409 38.33 31.19 -7.23
N ILE A 410 38.69 30.00 -7.75
CA ILE A 410 39.47 29.87 -9.00
C ILE A 410 38.59 30.22 -10.20
N LEU A 411 37.40 29.65 -10.27
CA LEU A 411 36.44 29.91 -11.34
C LEU A 411 36.02 31.38 -11.41
N ARG A 412 35.76 32.03 -10.26
CA ARG A 412 35.41 33.46 -10.21
C ARG A 412 36.52 34.35 -10.78
N LYS A 413 37.80 33.98 -10.60
CA LYS A 413 38.94 34.67 -11.25
C LYS A 413 39.02 34.41 -12.76
N ALA A 414 38.60 33.23 -13.23
CA ALA A 414 38.68 32.84 -14.64
C ALA A 414 37.47 33.26 -15.48
N THR A 415 36.27 33.33 -14.90
CA THR A 415 35.00 33.61 -15.61
C THR A 415 34.41 34.99 -15.32
N GLY A 416 34.90 35.67 -14.28
CA GLY A 416 34.31 36.92 -13.77
C GLY A 416 32.95 36.78 -13.07
N ASN A 417 32.34 35.58 -13.08
CA ASN A 417 31.04 35.31 -12.48
C ASN A 417 31.16 35.15 -10.96
N GLU A 418 30.31 35.84 -10.19
CA GLU A 418 30.28 35.75 -8.73
C GLU A 418 30.10 34.32 -8.19
N ARG A 419 29.36 33.45 -8.90
CA ARG A 419 29.13 32.03 -8.55
C ARG A 419 30.16 31.07 -9.19
N GLY A 420 31.17 31.57 -9.90
CA GLY A 420 32.18 30.76 -10.59
C GLY A 420 31.69 30.15 -11.90
N ILE A 421 30.73 29.21 -11.85
CA ILE A 421 30.08 28.60 -13.04
C ILE A 421 28.56 28.73 -12.99
N ASN A 422 27.88 28.42 -14.09
CA ASN A 422 26.43 28.35 -14.14
C ASN A 422 25.91 27.10 -13.41
N ILE A 423 24.81 27.22 -12.67
CA ILE A 423 24.17 26.11 -11.94
C ILE A 423 23.85 24.92 -12.88
N LEU A 424 23.42 25.19 -14.13
CA LEU A 424 23.18 24.13 -15.12
C LEU A 424 24.45 23.38 -15.51
N GLN A 425 25.61 24.05 -15.51
CA GLN A 425 26.91 23.39 -15.76
C GLN A 425 27.32 22.56 -14.54
N ARG A 426 27.12 23.08 -13.32
CA ARG A 426 27.33 22.34 -12.06
C ARG A 426 26.53 21.02 -12.05
N ILE A 427 25.24 21.10 -12.37
CA ILE A 427 24.36 19.93 -12.53
C ILE A 427 24.91 19.00 -13.62
N GLY A 428 25.21 19.53 -14.81
CA GLY A 428 25.70 18.75 -15.95
C GLY A 428 26.98 17.94 -15.65
N PHE A 429 27.95 18.52 -14.93
CA PHE A 429 29.14 17.79 -14.48
C PHE A 429 28.79 16.66 -13.50
N GLY A 430 27.88 16.92 -12.55
CA GLY A 430 27.40 15.90 -11.60
C GLY A 430 26.71 14.70 -12.28
N MET A 431 26.00 14.92 -13.40
CA MET A 431 25.40 13.84 -14.19
C MET A 431 26.44 12.90 -14.82
N ILE A 432 27.66 13.37 -15.10
CA ILE A 432 28.74 12.52 -15.64
C ILE A 432 29.22 11.53 -14.55
N PHE A 433 29.28 11.99 -13.29
CA PHE A 433 29.64 11.13 -12.16
C PHE A 433 28.64 9.99 -11.94
N SER A 434 27.34 10.16 -12.15
CA SER A 434 26.38 9.05 -11.99
C SER A 434 26.59 7.93 -13.03
N VAL A 435 26.91 8.27 -14.28
CA VAL A 435 27.26 7.30 -15.33
C VAL A 435 28.56 6.55 -14.97
N MET A 436 29.57 7.25 -14.45
CA MET A 436 30.81 6.63 -13.98
C MET A 436 30.58 5.72 -12.76
N ALA A 437 29.72 6.12 -11.81
CA ALA A 437 29.38 5.33 -10.63
C ALA A 437 28.66 4.01 -10.99
N MET A 438 27.68 4.06 -11.90
CA MET A 438 26.98 2.85 -12.38
C MET A 438 27.93 1.94 -13.17
N SER A 439 28.84 2.51 -13.96
CA SER A 439 29.87 1.75 -14.68
C SER A 439 30.85 1.07 -13.73
N ALA A 440 31.29 1.75 -12.67
CA ALA A 440 32.12 1.18 -11.62
C ALA A 440 31.39 0.04 -10.88
N ALA A 441 30.13 0.23 -10.50
CA ALA A 441 29.32 -0.80 -9.84
C ALA A 441 29.15 -2.07 -10.70
N ALA A 442 28.93 -1.91 -12.01
CA ALA A 442 28.84 -3.03 -12.94
C ALA A 442 30.16 -3.80 -13.07
N LEU A 443 31.31 -3.10 -13.05
CA LEU A 443 32.64 -3.73 -13.08
C LEU A 443 32.97 -4.45 -11.75
N VAL A 444 32.63 -3.85 -10.61
CA VAL A 444 32.82 -4.47 -9.28
C VAL A 444 31.93 -5.70 -9.13
N GLU A 445 30.67 -5.66 -9.55
CA GLU A 445 29.80 -6.84 -9.53
C GLU A 445 30.31 -7.93 -10.48
N ARG A 446 30.76 -7.57 -11.70
CA ARG A 446 31.37 -8.52 -12.63
C ARG A 446 32.64 -9.18 -12.07
N ARG A 447 33.37 -8.50 -11.17
CA ARG A 447 34.50 -9.08 -10.43
C ARG A 447 34.04 -9.97 -9.28
N ARG A 448 33.05 -9.53 -8.48
CA ARG A 448 32.48 -10.31 -7.37
C ARG A 448 31.87 -11.64 -7.85
N LEU A 449 31.21 -11.64 -9.00
CA LEU A 449 30.63 -12.83 -9.65
C LEU A 449 31.66 -13.76 -10.31
N LYS A 450 32.95 -13.38 -10.31
CA LYS A 450 34.07 -14.18 -10.83
C LYS A 450 35.01 -14.69 -9.74
N ALA A 451 34.79 -14.33 -8.47
CA ALA A 451 35.55 -14.86 -7.35
C ALA A 451 34.88 -16.15 -6.85
N ASP A 452 35.65 -17.22 -6.69
CA ASP A 452 35.13 -18.53 -6.27
C ASP A 452 34.48 -18.45 -4.87
N GLU A 453 35.05 -17.63 -3.98
CA GLU A 453 34.45 -17.25 -2.69
C GLU A 453 34.16 -15.74 -2.63
N PRO A 454 32.90 -15.30 -2.70
CA PRO A 454 32.54 -13.88 -2.53
C PRO A 454 32.96 -13.28 -1.18
N GLN A 455 33.08 -14.12 -0.14
CA GLN A 455 33.53 -13.74 1.19
C GLN A 455 35.05 -13.47 1.28
N SER A 456 35.84 -13.80 0.25
CA SER A 456 37.23 -13.37 0.15
C SER A 456 37.38 -11.86 -0.18
N MET A 457 36.35 -11.25 -0.80
CA MET A 457 36.45 -9.89 -1.33
C MET A 457 36.01 -8.85 -0.29
N SER A 458 36.92 -7.97 0.11
CA SER A 458 36.64 -6.88 1.08
C SER A 458 35.56 -5.91 0.59
N VAL A 459 34.67 -5.49 1.50
CA VAL A 459 33.62 -4.50 1.27
C VAL A 459 34.15 -3.17 0.68
N PHE A 460 35.42 -2.82 0.92
CA PHE A 460 36.05 -1.63 0.34
C PHE A 460 36.20 -1.67 -1.20
N TRP A 461 36.00 -2.82 -1.86
CA TRP A 461 35.82 -2.85 -3.33
C TRP A 461 34.58 -2.06 -3.81
N LEU A 462 33.65 -1.74 -2.93
CA LEU A 462 32.50 -0.85 -3.20
C LEU A 462 32.86 0.64 -3.04
N ALA A 463 34.06 0.99 -2.55
CA ALA A 463 34.45 2.39 -2.38
C ALA A 463 34.36 3.23 -3.67
N PRO A 464 34.76 2.74 -4.87
CA PRO A 464 34.67 3.53 -6.09
C PRO A 464 33.24 3.95 -6.44
N GLN A 465 32.27 3.03 -6.40
CA GLN A 465 30.89 3.36 -6.79
C GLN A 465 30.22 4.31 -5.79
N TYR A 466 30.52 4.21 -4.49
CA TYR A 466 30.00 5.14 -3.47
C TYR A 466 30.70 6.51 -3.50
N ILE A 467 32.02 6.57 -3.65
CA ILE A 467 32.76 7.83 -3.70
C ILE A 467 32.39 8.62 -4.95
N ILE A 468 32.36 7.97 -6.13
CA ILE A 468 31.99 8.63 -7.39
C ILE A 468 30.53 9.14 -7.33
N LEU A 469 29.61 8.38 -6.73
CA LEU A 469 28.23 8.82 -6.56
C LEU A 469 28.11 10.02 -5.60
N GLY A 470 28.79 9.98 -4.45
CA GLY A 470 28.79 11.08 -3.48
C GLY A 470 29.47 12.35 -4.00
N LEU A 471 30.52 12.23 -4.82
CA LEU A 471 31.06 13.36 -5.59
C LEU A 471 29.96 13.97 -6.48
N GLY A 472 29.24 13.12 -7.21
CA GLY A 472 28.09 13.49 -8.04
C GLY A 472 26.97 14.21 -7.27
N ASP A 473 26.64 13.78 -6.04
CA ASP A 473 25.66 14.47 -5.18
C ASP A 473 26.06 15.91 -4.84
N GLY A 474 27.34 16.17 -4.53
CA GLY A 474 27.83 17.52 -4.25
C GLY A 474 27.73 18.50 -5.44
N PHE A 475 27.65 17.98 -6.66
CA PHE A 475 27.42 18.74 -7.89
C PHE A 475 25.94 18.76 -8.29
N THR A 476 25.33 17.60 -8.57
CA THR A 476 23.94 17.50 -9.03
C THR A 476 22.93 17.85 -7.94
N LEU A 477 22.93 17.16 -6.80
CA LEU A 477 21.85 17.30 -5.82
C LEU A 477 21.82 18.71 -5.22
N VAL A 478 22.99 19.25 -4.87
CA VAL A 478 23.11 20.64 -4.38
C VAL A 478 22.81 21.65 -5.49
N GLY A 479 23.26 21.41 -6.73
CA GLY A 479 22.95 22.26 -7.88
C GLY A 479 21.46 22.30 -8.22
N LEU A 480 20.75 21.18 -8.13
CA LEU A 480 19.30 21.12 -8.29
C LEU A 480 18.61 21.87 -7.15
N GLN A 481 19.01 21.66 -5.89
CA GLN A 481 18.46 22.39 -4.75
C GLN A 481 18.62 23.91 -4.89
N GLU A 482 19.79 24.39 -5.34
CA GLU A 482 20.05 25.79 -5.66
C GLU A 482 19.15 26.28 -6.81
N TYR A 483 19.07 25.52 -7.91
CA TYR A 483 18.28 25.86 -9.10
C TYR A 483 16.77 25.95 -8.83
N PHE A 484 16.17 24.94 -8.22
CA PHE A 484 14.72 24.91 -7.97
C PHE A 484 14.28 25.92 -6.88
N TYR A 485 15.19 26.39 -6.02
CA TYR A 485 14.91 27.48 -5.09
C TYR A 485 14.97 28.84 -5.79
N ASP A 486 16.05 29.13 -6.53
CA ASP A 486 16.30 30.43 -7.17
C ASP A 486 15.40 30.74 -8.38
N GLN A 487 14.72 29.75 -8.96
CA GLN A 487 13.91 29.92 -10.18
C GLN A 487 12.39 29.91 -9.95
N VAL A 488 11.94 29.65 -8.72
CA VAL A 488 10.52 29.58 -8.37
C VAL A 488 10.09 30.88 -7.68
N PRO A 489 8.89 31.43 -7.93
CA PRO A 489 8.45 32.69 -7.34
C PRO A 489 8.45 32.70 -5.80
N ASP A 490 8.58 33.89 -5.21
CA ASP A 490 8.71 34.06 -3.75
C ASP A 490 7.52 33.49 -2.95
N SER A 491 6.32 33.59 -3.54
CA SER A 491 5.05 33.00 -3.06
C SER A 491 5.00 31.47 -3.11
N MET A 492 6.01 30.82 -3.71
CA MET A 492 6.07 29.38 -3.99
C MET A 492 7.39 28.72 -3.55
N ARG A 493 8.25 29.41 -2.78
CA ARG A 493 9.58 28.89 -2.38
C ARG A 493 9.53 27.50 -1.74
N SER A 494 8.51 27.16 -0.93
CA SER A 494 8.40 25.81 -0.34
C SER A 494 8.11 24.76 -1.42
N LEU A 495 7.30 25.09 -2.43
CA LEU A 495 7.07 24.20 -3.57
C LEU A 495 8.31 24.06 -4.47
N GLY A 496 9.15 25.09 -4.58
CA GLY A 496 10.45 24.99 -5.25
C GLY A 496 11.35 23.94 -4.63
N ILE A 497 11.51 23.98 -3.30
CA ILE A 497 12.25 22.95 -2.54
C ILE A 497 11.62 21.56 -2.74
N ALA A 498 10.30 21.46 -2.83
CA ALA A 498 9.63 20.19 -3.11
C ALA A 498 9.86 19.65 -4.53
N PHE A 499 10.06 20.50 -5.54
CA PHE A 499 10.35 20.05 -6.90
C PHE A 499 11.68 19.29 -6.99
N TYR A 500 12.75 19.73 -6.32
CA TYR A 500 14.02 18.98 -6.36
C TYR A 500 13.89 17.61 -5.67
N LEU A 501 13.17 17.53 -4.55
CA LEU A 501 12.92 16.26 -3.85
C LEU A 501 12.13 15.28 -4.73
N SER A 502 11.16 15.79 -5.51
CA SER A 502 10.36 14.94 -6.41
C SER A 502 11.16 14.28 -7.54
N VAL A 503 12.33 14.83 -7.92
CA VAL A 503 13.27 14.19 -8.87
C VAL A 503 13.77 12.85 -8.31
N ILE A 504 14.11 12.80 -7.02
CA ILE A 504 14.54 11.57 -6.34
C ILE A 504 13.38 10.57 -6.35
N GLY A 505 12.18 11.03 -5.96
CA GLY A 505 11.05 10.12 -5.74
C GLY A 505 10.47 9.51 -7.02
N VAL A 506 10.36 10.31 -8.08
CA VAL A 506 10.00 9.78 -9.40
C VAL A 506 11.12 8.88 -9.93
N GLY A 507 12.39 9.20 -9.66
CA GLY A 507 13.52 8.32 -9.92
C GLY A 507 13.44 6.97 -9.21
N SER A 508 13.01 6.92 -7.94
CA SER A 508 12.78 5.67 -7.21
C SER A 508 11.66 4.83 -7.81
N PHE A 509 10.54 5.45 -8.22
CA PHE A 509 9.46 4.75 -8.92
C PHE A 509 9.91 4.21 -10.29
N ILE A 510 10.68 4.99 -11.06
CA ILE A 510 11.28 4.53 -12.33
C ILE A 510 12.25 3.38 -12.06
N SER A 511 13.03 3.40 -10.98
CA SER A 511 13.87 2.26 -10.58
C SER A 511 13.06 1.00 -10.26
N SER A 512 11.92 1.10 -9.58
CA SER A 512 11.02 -0.05 -9.38
C SER A 512 10.46 -0.60 -10.69
N PHE A 513 10.09 0.28 -11.63
CA PHE A 513 9.63 -0.12 -12.96
C PHE A 513 10.74 -0.82 -13.76
N LEU A 514 11.98 -0.30 -13.72
CA LEU A 514 13.14 -0.92 -14.36
C LEU A 514 13.45 -2.31 -13.80
N ILE A 515 13.38 -2.49 -12.47
CA ILE A 515 13.52 -3.82 -11.83
C ILE A 515 12.47 -4.79 -12.40
N MET A 516 11.19 -4.37 -12.43
CA MET A 516 10.08 -5.20 -12.94
C MET A 516 10.24 -5.54 -14.43
N ALA A 517 10.66 -4.57 -15.25
CA ALA A 517 10.86 -4.76 -16.69
C ALA A 517 12.04 -5.71 -17.00
N VAL A 518 13.16 -5.58 -16.28
CA VAL A 518 14.30 -6.49 -16.41
C VAL A 518 13.90 -7.91 -16.01
N ASP A 519 13.18 -8.08 -14.90
CA ASP A 519 12.76 -9.39 -14.41
C ASP A 519 11.92 -10.14 -15.44
N HIS A 520 10.87 -9.49 -15.96
CA HIS A 520 9.98 -10.07 -16.97
C HIS A 520 10.71 -10.43 -18.28
N VAL A 521 11.67 -9.61 -18.72
CA VAL A 521 12.48 -9.88 -19.92
C VAL A 521 13.45 -11.05 -19.69
N THR A 522 14.03 -11.17 -18.49
CA THR A 522 14.95 -12.25 -18.14
C THR A 522 14.22 -13.58 -17.99
N GLU A 523 13.09 -13.62 -17.27
CA GLU A 523 12.24 -14.81 -17.15
C GLU A 523 11.82 -15.34 -18.54
N LYS A 524 11.33 -14.44 -19.40
CA LYS A 524 10.90 -14.80 -20.76
C LYS A 524 12.02 -15.33 -21.66
N LYS A 525 13.27 -14.88 -21.46
CA LYS A 525 14.45 -15.40 -22.19
C LYS A 525 14.92 -16.76 -21.66
N ILE A 526 14.84 -17.00 -20.35
CA ILE A 526 15.21 -18.29 -19.76
C ILE A 526 14.23 -19.37 -20.22
N GLY A 527 12.93 -19.05 -20.35
CA GLY A 527 11.93 -19.94 -20.95
C GLY A 527 12.08 -20.18 -22.47
N SER A 528 13.02 -19.51 -23.16
CA SER A 528 13.18 -19.60 -24.63
C SER A 528 14.59 -19.97 -25.09
N SER A 529 15.50 -20.37 -24.19
CA SER A 529 16.93 -20.54 -24.49
C SER A 529 17.47 -21.87 -23.95
N GLY A 530 17.99 -22.72 -24.83
CA GLY A 530 18.58 -24.02 -24.47
C GLY A 530 19.88 -23.92 -23.66
N PRO A 531 20.34 -25.03 -23.03
CA PRO A 531 21.22 -24.97 -21.87
C PRO A 531 22.73 -24.97 -22.19
N VAL A 532 23.43 -23.87 -21.86
CA VAL A 532 24.88 -23.86 -21.62
C VAL A 532 25.22 -22.86 -20.51
N HIS A 533 26.18 -23.20 -19.63
CA HIS A 533 26.63 -22.44 -18.45
C HIS A 533 25.60 -22.35 -17.31
N GLY A 534 25.73 -23.26 -16.34
CA GLY A 534 24.82 -23.38 -15.18
C GLY A 534 25.31 -22.69 -13.89
N LEU A 535 24.83 -23.21 -12.75
CA LEU A 535 25.20 -22.82 -11.38
C LEU A 535 24.75 -21.42 -10.90
N ARG A 536 23.43 -21.19 -10.95
CA ARG A 536 22.70 -20.69 -9.76
C ARG A 536 21.61 -21.68 -9.39
N PHE A 537 21.84 -22.45 -8.32
CA PHE A 537 20.90 -23.47 -7.83
C PHE A 537 19.65 -22.85 -7.19
N SER A 538 18.53 -23.58 -7.23
CA SER A 538 17.27 -23.16 -6.61
C SER A 538 17.43 -22.92 -5.10
N THR A 539 17.13 -21.71 -4.67
CA THR A 539 17.14 -21.30 -3.25
C THR A 539 15.95 -21.85 -2.46
N GLU A 540 14.95 -22.43 -3.12
CA GLU A 540 13.74 -22.96 -2.48
C GLU A 540 13.91 -24.42 -2.04
N ALA A 541 14.65 -25.22 -2.82
CA ALA A 541 14.98 -26.61 -2.47
C ALA A 541 15.72 -26.73 -1.12
N LEU A 542 16.53 -25.73 -0.76
CA LEU A 542 17.29 -25.72 0.50
C LEU A 542 16.44 -25.44 1.76
N ARG A 543 15.20 -24.93 1.65
CA ARG A 543 14.35 -24.66 2.84
C ARG A 543 13.97 -25.94 3.58
N PHE A 544 13.73 -27.04 2.88
CA PHE A 544 13.31 -28.32 3.46
C PHE A 544 14.46 -29.30 3.71
N LEU A 545 15.60 -29.13 3.02
CA LEU A 545 16.75 -30.02 3.17
C LEU A 545 17.59 -29.75 4.42
N LYS A 546 17.72 -28.48 4.85
CA LYS A 546 18.57 -28.13 6.02
C LYS A 546 18.26 -28.93 7.30
N PRO A 547 17.00 -29.07 7.77
CA PRO A 547 16.71 -29.83 8.99
C PRO A 547 17.07 -31.33 8.87
N ALA A 548 16.86 -31.93 7.70
CA ALA A 548 17.16 -33.33 7.46
C ALA A 548 18.67 -33.59 7.28
N GLN A 549 19.38 -32.66 6.65
CA GLN A 549 20.82 -32.72 6.45
C GLN A 549 21.57 -32.45 7.76
N GLN A 550 21.11 -31.51 8.58
CA GLN A 550 21.67 -31.24 9.91
C GLN A 550 21.45 -32.42 10.87
N LEU A 551 20.29 -33.07 10.82
CA LEU A 551 20.08 -34.37 11.48
C LEU A 551 21.04 -35.46 10.97
N LEU A 552 21.36 -35.48 9.68
CA LEU A 552 22.28 -36.47 9.11
C LEU A 552 23.73 -36.19 9.54
N GLU A 553 24.12 -34.93 9.63
CA GLU A 553 25.43 -34.48 10.11
C GLU A 553 25.59 -34.76 11.62
N ASP A 554 24.56 -34.50 12.44
CA ASP A 554 24.53 -34.88 13.86
C ASP A 554 24.64 -36.41 14.08
N PHE A 555 24.06 -37.23 13.18
CA PHE A 555 24.14 -38.69 13.25
C PHE A 555 25.44 -39.28 12.65
N CYS A 556 26.13 -38.58 11.76
CA CYS A 556 27.41 -39.00 11.17
C CYS A 556 28.64 -38.39 11.87
N GLY A 557 28.46 -37.33 12.66
CA GLY A 557 29.52 -36.52 13.30
C GLY A 557 30.31 -37.18 14.44
N SER A 558 30.19 -38.49 14.65
CA SER A 558 30.91 -39.25 15.68
C SER A 558 31.76 -40.36 15.05
N GLY A 559 32.61 -40.00 14.08
CA GLY A 559 33.24 -40.97 13.17
C GLY A 559 34.63 -40.64 12.62
N ARG A 560 35.38 -39.68 13.19
CA ARG A 560 36.80 -39.49 12.85
C ARG A 560 37.60 -38.87 14.00
N SER A 561 38.66 -39.56 14.41
CA SER A 561 39.73 -39.00 15.24
C SER A 561 40.86 -38.54 14.33
N ASP A 562 41.38 -37.34 14.58
CA ASP A 562 42.72 -36.99 14.09
C ASP A 562 43.79 -37.77 14.88
N SER A 563 44.99 -37.84 14.32
CA SER A 563 46.10 -38.66 14.81
C SER A 563 47.33 -37.83 15.14
N ASN A 564 47.70 -37.75 16.43
CA ASN A 564 49.09 -37.93 16.94
C ASN A 564 49.15 -37.80 18.48
N PRO A 565 50.05 -38.53 19.18
CA PRO A 565 50.12 -38.57 20.64
C PRO A 565 51.26 -37.74 21.26
N PRO A 566 51.07 -37.27 22.51
CA PRO A 566 52.13 -37.11 23.52
C PRO A 566 51.87 -37.97 24.80
N PRO A 567 52.78 -38.02 25.81
CA PRO A 567 52.95 -39.20 26.69
C PRO A 567 52.00 -39.31 27.92
N PRO A 568 51.96 -40.47 28.61
CA PRO A 568 51.08 -40.72 29.75
C PRO A 568 51.64 -40.22 31.09
N ASN A 569 50.76 -39.99 32.08
CA ASN A 569 51.09 -40.12 33.50
C ASN A 569 49.84 -40.25 34.44
N TYR A 570 49.89 -41.27 35.30
CA TYR A 570 49.26 -41.49 36.63
C TYR A 570 47.80 -41.10 36.98
N LEU A 571 47.11 -42.12 37.52
CA LEU A 571 46.19 -42.12 38.69
C LEU A 571 45.02 -41.13 38.75
N SER A 572 43.79 -41.65 38.63
CA SER A 572 43.02 -42.07 39.82
C SER A 572 41.78 -42.88 39.42
N GLY A 573 41.31 -43.79 40.27
CA GLY A 573 40.25 -44.75 39.93
C GLY A 573 38.87 -44.41 40.50
N ARG A 574 37.81 -44.71 39.73
CA ARG A 574 36.48 -45.03 40.28
C ARG A 574 35.71 -45.93 39.31
N VAL A 575 35.28 -47.10 39.80
CA VAL A 575 34.47 -48.05 39.03
C VAL A 575 33.03 -47.55 38.90
N LYS A 576 32.48 -47.64 37.68
CA LYS A 576 31.04 -47.66 37.38
C LYS A 576 30.82 -48.49 36.11
N ASP A 577 29.82 -49.36 36.13
CA ASP A 577 29.56 -50.32 35.05
C ASP A 577 28.83 -49.67 33.84
N PRO A 578 29.35 -49.78 32.61
CA PRO A 578 28.76 -49.14 31.43
C PRO A 578 27.72 -50.02 30.68
N ILE A 579 27.29 -51.16 31.25
CA ILE A 579 26.61 -52.23 30.49
C ILE A 579 25.09 -52.06 30.40
N THR A 580 24.49 -51.19 31.22
CA THR A 580 23.02 -51.14 31.41
C THR A 580 22.31 -50.10 30.53
N GLU A 581 22.86 -48.89 30.35
CA GLU A 581 22.19 -47.82 29.58
C GLU A 581 22.11 -48.15 28.09
N ASP A 582 23.20 -48.69 27.51
CA ASP A 582 23.31 -48.99 26.08
C ASP A 582 22.27 -50.03 25.62
N ARG A 583 21.87 -50.96 26.50
CA ARG A 583 20.78 -51.92 26.22
C ARG A 583 19.41 -51.26 26.16
N VAL A 584 19.11 -50.36 27.09
CA VAL A 584 17.81 -49.66 27.16
C VAL A 584 17.63 -48.74 25.95
N ASP A 585 18.68 -48.01 25.59
CA ASP A 585 18.65 -47.09 24.46
C ASP A 585 18.63 -47.84 23.10
N VAL A 586 19.29 -49.00 22.99
CA VAL A 586 19.10 -49.92 21.85
C VAL A 586 17.66 -50.46 21.78
N GLN A 587 17.02 -50.82 22.90
CA GLN A 587 15.60 -51.23 22.89
C GLN A 587 14.68 -50.09 22.45
N LEU A 588 14.92 -48.85 22.91
CA LEU A 588 14.15 -47.66 22.50
C LEU A 588 14.35 -47.31 21.02
N LYS A 589 15.56 -47.50 20.48
CA LYS A 589 15.85 -47.31 19.05
C LYS A 589 15.22 -48.41 18.19
N ASN A 590 15.19 -49.65 18.66
CA ASN A 590 14.55 -50.78 17.97
C ASN A 590 13.02 -50.65 17.94
N SER A 591 12.38 -50.21 19.04
CA SER A 591 10.92 -50.02 19.08
C SER A 591 10.46 -48.87 18.18
N ARG A 592 11.25 -47.78 18.07
CA ARG A 592 11.04 -46.73 17.07
C ARG A 592 11.16 -47.27 15.64
N LEU A 593 12.11 -48.17 15.37
CA LEU A 593 12.26 -48.80 14.06
C LEU A 593 11.06 -49.68 13.67
N THR A 594 10.48 -50.46 14.60
CA THR A 594 9.28 -51.27 14.31
C THR A 594 8.04 -50.40 14.10
N ILE A 595 7.84 -49.34 14.89
CA ILE A 595 6.75 -48.36 14.67
C ILE A 595 6.88 -47.69 13.30
N MET A 596 8.09 -47.32 12.88
CA MET A 596 8.33 -46.77 11.53
C MET A 596 8.04 -47.79 10.43
N LEU A 597 8.42 -49.06 10.61
CA LEU A 597 8.15 -50.13 9.64
C LEU A 597 6.64 -50.39 9.50
N GLU A 598 5.90 -50.35 10.60
CA GLU A 598 4.45 -50.54 10.63
C GLU A 598 3.68 -49.39 9.96
N GLU A 599 4.05 -48.13 10.23
CA GLU A 599 3.45 -46.97 9.56
C GLU A 599 3.79 -46.93 8.06
N VAL A 600 4.99 -47.37 7.66
CA VAL A 600 5.38 -47.57 6.24
C VAL A 600 4.49 -48.64 5.58
N TYR A 601 4.25 -49.77 6.24
CA TYR A 601 3.42 -50.85 5.70
C TYR A 601 1.93 -50.47 5.61
N LYS A 602 1.44 -49.73 6.60
CA LYS A 602 0.09 -49.14 6.65
C LYS A 602 -0.13 -48.13 5.51
N LYS A 603 0.83 -47.24 5.25
CA LYS A 603 0.76 -46.32 4.11
C LYS A 603 0.89 -47.02 2.76
N TYR A 604 1.76 -48.03 2.63
CA TYR A 604 1.83 -48.88 1.44
C TYR A 604 0.45 -49.49 1.11
N LYS A 605 -0.22 -50.11 2.10
CA LYS A 605 -1.55 -50.69 1.91
C LYS A 605 -2.61 -49.66 1.51
N LEU A 606 -2.59 -48.47 2.14
CA LEU A 606 -3.50 -47.37 1.78
C LEU A 606 -3.31 -46.90 0.32
N TYR A 607 -2.06 -46.76 -0.13
CA TYR A 607 -1.78 -46.39 -1.53
C TYR A 607 -2.21 -47.47 -2.53
N CYS A 608 -2.06 -48.76 -2.21
CA CYS A 608 -2.60 -49.83 -3.05
C CYS A 608 -4.12 -49.73 -3.17
N GLN A 609 -4.85 -49.55 -2.07
CA GLN A 609 -6.32 -49.42 -2.09
C GLN A 609 -6.80 -48.16 -2.84
N GLN A 610 -6.07 -47.05 -2.74
CA GLN A 610 -6.35 -45.86 -3.54
C GLN A 610 -6.10 -46.10 -5.03
N MET A 611 -5.05 -46.84 -5.39
CA MET A 611 -4.76 -47.23 -6.77
C MET A 611 -5.83 -48.17 -7.34
N GLU A 612 -6.26 -49.17 -6.57
CA GLU A 612 -7.37 -50.09 -6.92
C GLU A 612 -8.69 -49.31 -7.15
N SER A 613 -8.99 -48.32 -6.31
CA SER A 613 -10.15 -47.44 -6.49
C SER A 613 -10.06 -46.58 -7.76
N VAL A 614 -8.85 -46.19 -8.20
CA VAL A 614 -8.66 -45.47 -9.47
C VAL A 614 -8.80 -46.43 -10.65
N VAL A 615 -8.24 -47.63 -10.57
CA VAL A 615 -8.38 -48.68 -11.61
C VAL A 615 -9.85 -49.02 -11.85
N ALA A 616 -10.63 -49.26 -10.81
CA ALA A 616 -12.07 -49.53 -10.92
C ALA A 616 -12.84 -48.36 -11.57
N SER A 617 -12.37 -47.11 -11.44
CA SER A 617 -12.97 -45.95 -12.12
C SER A 617 -12.58 -45.82 -13.61
N PHE A 618 -11.48 -46.44 -14.04
CA PHE A 618 -11.12 -46.57 -15.46
C PHE A 618 -11.89 -47.71 -16.13
N GLU A 619 -12.06 -48.86 -15.47
CA GLU A 619 -12.84 -50.00 -15.98
C GLU A 619 -14.31 -49.65 -16.28
N THR A 620 -14.85 -48.59 -15.65
CA THR A 620 -16.20 -48.07 -15.90
C THR A 620 -16.33 -47.07 -17.06
N ILE A 621 -15.22 -46.65 -17.69
CA ILE A 621 -15.22 -45.57 -18.69
C ILE A 621 -14.76 -46.04 -20.09
N ASP A 622 -13.76 -46.92 -20.18
CA ASP A 622 -13.34 -47.53 -21.44
C ASP A 622 -13.03 -49.02 -21.26
N GLY A 623 -13.33 -49.82 -22.28
CA GLY A 623 -13.24 -51.29 -22.24
C GLY A 623 -11.81 -51.82 -22.12
N LEU A 624 -11.66 -53.05 -21.63
CA LEU A 624 -10.36 -53.68 -21.38
C LEU A 624 -9.43 -53.67 -22.62
N GLY A 625 -8.35 -52.89 -22.51
CA GLY A 625 -7.28 -52.81 -23.50
C GLY A 625 -6.06 -52.06 -22.94
N ASP A 626 -6.06 -50.73 -23.10
CA ASP A 626 -4.82 -49.94 -23.06
C ASP A 626 -4.33 -49.51 -21.67
N ALA A 627 -5.16 -49.60 -20.62
CA ALA A 627 -4.76 -49.19 -19.26
C ALA A 627 -3.86 -50.22 -18.54
N ALA A 628 -4.00 -51.52 -18.86
CA ALA A 628 -3.38 -52.62 -18.13
C ALA A 628 -1.82 -52.57 -18.05
N PRO A 629 -1.08 -52.17 -19.10
CA PRO A 629 0.39 -52.05 -19.02
C PRO A 629 0.85 -51.01 -18.01
N TYR A 630 0.16 -49.86 -17.96
CA TYR A 630 0.51 -48.74 -17.08
C TYR A 630 0.20 -49.06 -15.61
N ILE A 631 -0.94 -49.70 -15.34
CA ILE A 631 -1.33 -50.19 -14.02
C ILE A 631 -0.30 -51.21 -13.50
N SER A 632 0.06 -52.18 -14.34
CA SER A 632 1.09 -53.19 -14.03
C SER A 632 2.45 -52.53 -13.75
N PHE A 633 2.87 -51.56 -14.55
CA PHE A 633 4.13 -50.84 -14.34
C PHE A 633 4.14 -50.02 -13.03
N ALA A 634 3.06 -49.29 -12.74
CA ALA A 634 2.96 -48.47 -11.54
C ALA A 634 2.97 -49.32 -10.25
N ILE A 635 2.18 -50.40 -10.20
CA ILE A 635 2.16 -51.34 -9.06
C ILE A 635 3.56 -51.96 -8.86
N LYS A 636 4.24 -52.35 -9.95
CA LYS A 636 5.59 -52.95 -9.91
C LYS A 636 6.65 -51.94 -9.45
N ALA A 637 6.50 -50.66 -9.77
CA ALA A 637 7.35 -49.58 -9.28
C ALA A 637 7.15 -49.32 -7.77
N ILE A 638 5.89 -49.25 -7.32
CA ILE A 638 5.54 -49.06 -5.90
C ILE A 638 6.04 -50.24 -5.05
N LEU A 639 5.78 -51.48 -5.49
CA LEU A 639 6.30 -52.72 -4.88
C LEU A 639 7.82 -52.68 -4.73
N LYS A 640 8.55 -52.27 -5.77
CA LYS A 640 10.02 -52.16 -5.72
C LYS A 640 10.46 -51.10 -4.72
N HIS A 641 9.83 -49.93 -4.69
CA HIS A 641 10.27 -48.81 -3.86
C HIS A 641 10.02 -49.06 -2.37
N PHE A 642 8.85 -49.62 -2.01
CA PHE A 642 8.54 -50.05 -0.65
C PHE A 642 9.30 -51.33 -0.25
N GLY A 643 9.56 -52.24 -1.19
CA GLY A 643 10.40 -53.42 -0.99
C GLY A 643 11.83 -53.05 -0.59
N CYS A 644 12.45 -52.09 -1.30
CA CYS A 644 13.77 -51.57 -0.92
C CYS A 644 13.78 -50.93 0.47
N LEU A 645 12.75 -50.14 0.83
CA LEU A 645 12.67 -49.49 2.15
C LEU A 645 12.45 -50.51 3.28
N LYS A 646 11.52 -51.47 3.09
CA LYS A 646 11.29 -52.60 4.00
C LYS A 646 12.57 -53.41 4.21
N ASN A 647 13.29 -53.73 3.12
CA ASN A 647 14.51 -54.52 3.19
C ASN A 647 15.66 -53.76 3.86
N ALA A 648 15.79 -52.44 3.66
CA ALA A 648 16.79 -51.64 4.37
C ALA A 648 16.53 -51.57 5.89
N ILE A 649 15.27 -51.48 6.31
CA ILE A 649 14.89 -51.51 7.74
C ILE A 649 15.10 -52.92 8.33
N LEU A 650 14.72 -53.98 7.60
CA LEU A 650 14.97 -55.37 8.01
C LEU A 650 16.46 -55.71 8.07
N ASP A 651 17.27 -55.23 7.14
CA ASP A 651 18.73 -55.41 7.17
C ASP A 651 19.35 -54.73 8.38
N LYS A 652 18.91 -53.50 8.75
CA LYS A 652 19.34 -52.85 10.00
C LYS A 652 18.89 -53.58 11.27
N LEU A 653 17.78 -54.31 11.24
CA LEU A 653 17.36 -55.20 12.33
C LEU A 653 18.19 -56.51 12.36
N GLN A 654 18.49 -57.11 11.21
CA GLN A 654 19.20 -58.38 11.10
C GLN A 654 20.71 -58.26 11.31
N THR A 655 21.34 -57.19 10.84
CA THR A 655 22.77 -56.87 11.06
C THR A 655 23.11 -56.63 12.53
N ARG A 656 22.13 -56.21 13.36
CA ARG A 656 22.24 -56.17 14.83
C ARG A 656 21.79 -57.45 15.53
N GLY A 657 21.23 -58.42 14.80
CA GLY A 657 20.69 -59.68 15.34
C GLY A 657 21.64 -60.88 15.28
N LYS A 658 22.79 -60.80 14.57
CA LYS A 658 23.72 -61.92 14.40
C LYS A 658 25.05 -61.73 15.14
N LYS A 659 25.27 -62.53 16.19
CA LYS A 659 26.61 -63.06 16.50
C LYS A 659 26.89 -64.26 15.58
N PRO A 660 28.15 -64.54 15.21
CA PRO A 660 28.51 -65.77 14.50
C PRO A 660 28.59 -66.96 15.47
N LEU A 661 28.09 -68.11 15.02
CA LEU A 661 28.51 -69.46 15.44
C LEU A 661 28.32 -70.40 14.24
N ALA A 662 29.01 -71.54 14.24
CA ALA A 662 29.16 -72.41 13.07
C ALA A 662 28.12 -73.56 12.97
N ASP A 663 28.11 -74.19 11.79
CA ASP A 663 27.74 -75.56 11.41
C ASP A 663 26.71 -76.36 12.25
N ASP A 664 25.64 -76.85 11.59
CA ASP A 664 25.39 -78.31 11.52
C ASP A 664 24.45 -78.74 10.34
N PHE A 665 24.30 -80.05 10.15
CA PHE A 665 23.65 -80.84 9.08
C PHE A 665 22.13 -80.58 8.77
N GLY A 666 21.67 -81.03 7.58
CA GLY A 666 20.23 -81.36 7.36
C GLY A 666 19.75 -81.68 5.91
N LEU A 667 19.29 -82.91 5.66
CA LEU A 667 18.59 -83.42 4.45
C LEU A 667 17.08 -83.00 4.43
N VAL A 668 16.15 -83.22 3.48
CA VAL A 668 15.95 -83.94 2.18
C VAL A 668 14.70 -83.27 1.48
N LYS A 669 14.52 -83.00 0.17
CA LYS A 669 14.44 -83.75 -1.13
C LYS A 669 12.98 -84.00 -1.65
N ASN A 670 12.83 -84.15 -2.97
CA ASN A 670 11.67 -84.51 -3.84
C ASN A 670 10.85 -83.32 -4.40
N GLU A 671 10.50 -83.15 -5.70
CA GLU A 671 10.16 -84.02 -6.88
C GLU A 671 8.63 -84.30 -7.03
N ALA A 672 7.97 -84.32 -8.22
CA ALA A 672 8.30 -83.96 -9.62
C ALA A 672 7.04 -84.02 -10.56
N ARG A 673 7.21 -83.79 -11.89
CA ARG A 673 6.24 -83.93 -13.05
C ARG A 673 5.19 -82.79 -13.19
N GLY A 674 4.59 -82.47 -14.35
CA GLY A 674 4.63 -82.93 -15.78
C GLY A 674 3.31 -82.50 -16.50
N SER A 675 3.09 -82.44 -17.83
CA SER A 675 3.88 -82.64 -19.08
C SER A 675 3.13 -81.99 -20.30
N SER A 676 3.67 -82.08 -21.53
CA SER A 676 3.09 -81.58 -22.83
C SER A 676 1.97 -82.49 -23.43
N ASP A 677 1.40 -82.36 -24.64
CA ASP A 677 1.52 -81.50 -25.88
C ASP A 677 0.15 -81.58 -26.66
N GLY A 678 -0.15 -81.11 -27.90
CA GLY A 678 0.57 -80.40 -28.98
C GLY A 678 -0.22 -80.39 -30.33
N GLY A 679 0.18 -79.56 -31.32
CA GLY A 679 -0.38 -79.49 -32.72
C GLY A 679 -1.25 -78.23 -33.02
N GLN A 680 -1.08 -77.40 -34.08
CA GLN A 680 -0.86 -77.53 -35.55
C GLN A 680 -2.15 -77.88 -36.34
N ASN A 681 -2.47 -77.35 -37.56
CA ASN A 681 -1.72 -76.61 -38.61
C ASN A 681 -2.72 -75.82 -39.56
N PRO A 682 -2.42 -75.33 -40.81
CA PRO A 682 -1.60 -74.15 -41.16
C PRO A 682 -2.09 -73.22 -42.34
N SER A 683 -1.44 -72.04 -42.51
CA SER A 683 -1.15 -71.34 -43.81
C SER A 683 -2.32 -70.77 -44.67
N HIS A 684 -2.17 -69.84 -45.64
CA HIS A 684 -1.06 -69.15 -46.37
C HIS A 684 -1.40 -67.62 -46.53
N LEU A 685 -0.62 -66.67 -47.14
CA LEU A 685 0.43 -66.70 -48.18
C LEU A 685 1.35 -65.43 -48.14
N SER A 686 2.66 -65.57 -48.48
CA SER A 686 3.61 -64.59 -49.13
C SER A 686 3.82 -63.16 -48.59
N LEU A 687 5.04 -62.57 -48.52
CA LEU A 687 6.48 -62.99 -48.59
C LEU A 687 7.30 -61.81 -47.94
N THR A 688 8.58 -61.42 -48.13
CA THR A 688 9.74 -61.74 -49.01
C THR A 688 11.09 -61.71 -48.23
N ASN A 689 11.93 -62.73 -48.42
CA ASN A 689 13.36 -62.74 -48.83
C ASN A 689 14.35 -61.57 -48.51
N ASN A 690 15.67 -61.79 -48.27
CA ASN A 690 16.47 -63.00 -47.88
C ASN A 690 17.90 -62.57 -47.34
N PRO A 691 19.03 -63.34 -47.29
CA PRO A 691 19.76 -63.54 -46.02
C PRO A 691 21.29 -63.25 -45.99
N HIS A 692 21.88 -63.06 -44.79
CA HIS A 692 23.17 -63.62 -44.27
C HIS A 692 23.77 -62.83 -43.07
N GLN A 693 24.62 -63.52 -42.29
CA GLN A 693 25.76 -63.04 -41.47
C GLN A 693 25.57 -62.13 -40.22
N SER A 694 25.78 -62.78 -39.06
CA SER A 694 26.71 -62.43 -37.96
C SER A 694 26.94 -60.98 -37.49
N ALA A 695 26.70 -60.81 -36.17
CA ALA A 695 27.39 -59.93 -35.21
C ALA A 695 27.17 -58.40 -35.26
N SER A 696 26.55 -57.87 -34.21
CA SER A 696 26.73 -56.48 -33.73
C SER A 696 26.37 -56.33 -32.24
N ARG A 697 27.10 -55.44 -31.55
CA ARG A 697 26.74 -54.86 -30.23
C ARG A 697 25.67 -53.76 -30.45
N CYS A 698 25.01 -53.09 -29.50
CA CYS A 698 25.26 -52.73 -28.10
C CYS A 698 23.91 -52.73 -27.33
N GLN A 699 23.83 -53.16 -26.06
CA GLN A 699 24.23 -52.47 -24.81
C GLN A 699 23.27 -51.34 -24.33
N ARG A 700 22.45 -51.69 -23.31
CA ARG A 700 21.83 -50.85 -22.26
C ARG A 700 21.16 -49.50 -22.60
N GLY A 701 19.83 -49.48 -22.42
CA GLY A 701 19.15 -48.49 -21.57
C GLY A 701 18.66 -47.19 -22.23
N LEU A 702 17.44 -46.74 -21.86
CA LEU A 702 17.01 -45.37 -22.14
C LEU A 702 17.80 -44.38 -21.24
N PRO A 703 18.10 -43.16 -21.72
CA PRO A 703 18.85 -42.17 -20.93
C PRO A 703 18.14 -41.76 -19.64
N GLU A 704 18.93 -41.42 -18.61
CA GLU A 704 18.41 -40.95 -17.31
C GLU A 704 17.51 -39.71 -17.45
N HIS A 705 17.73 -38.90 -18.48
CA HIS A 705 16.89 -37.74 -18.82
C HIS A 705 15.42 -38.12 -19.12
N ALA A 706 15.16 -39.28 -19.74
CA ALA A 706 13.79 -39.73 -20.00
C ALA A 706 13.07 -40.14 -18.70
N VAL A 707 13.81 -40.79 -17.79
CA VAL A 707 13.33 -41.17 -16.46
C VAL A 707 13.11 -39.92 -15.59
N ALA A 708 13.97 -38.91 -15.71
CA ALA A 708 13.84 -37.63 -15.01
C ALA A 708 12.60 -36.84 -15.47
N VAL A 709 12.38 -36.72 -16.80
CA VAL A 709 11.19 -36.04 -17.35
C VAL A 709 9.90 -36.71 -16.87
N LEU A 710 9.82 -38.04 -16.92
CA LEU A 710 8.65 -38.78 -16.44
C LEU A 710 8.43 -38.61 -14.92
N ARG A 711 9.51 -38.53 -14.14
CA ARG A 711 9.47 -38.29 -12.69
C ARG A 711 8.99 -36.88 -12.33
N THR A 712 9.35 -35.86 -13.11
CA THR A 712 8.85 -34.49 -12.94
C THR A 712 7.37 -34.41 -13.31
N TRP A 713 6.99 -34.97 -14.47
CA TRP A 713 5.60 -34.97 -14.96
C TRP A 713 4.62 -35.58 -13.93
N LEU A 714 4.97 -36.74 -13.35
CA LEU A 714 4.20 -37.39 -12.29
C LEU A 714 4.11 -36.57 -10.99
N PHE A 715 5.12 -35.75 -10.66
CA PHE A 715 5.15 -34.98 -9.42
C PHE A 715 4.37 -33.66 -9.51
N GLU A 716 4.28 -33.05 -10.70
CA GLU A 716 3.42 -31.89 -10.94
C GLU A 716 1.92 -32.25 -10.94
N HIS A 717 1.54 -33.42 -11.46
CA HIS A 717 0.15 -33.70 -11.83
C HIS A 717 -0.70 -34.44 -10.77
N PHE A 718 -0.10 -35.07 -9.74
CA PHE A 718 -0.82 -35.95 -8.81
C PHE A 718 -0.88 -35.50 -7.33
N LEU A 719 -0.53 -34.24 -7.03
CA LEU A 719 -0.74 -33.65 -5.69
C LEU A 719 -1.60 -32.38 -5.68
N HIS A 720 -2.46 -32.21 -6.69
CA HIS A 720 -3.65 -31.34 -6.62
C HIS A 720 -4.92 -32.19 -6.43
N PRO A 721 -5.36 -32.48 -5.18
CA PRO A 721 -6.47 -33.40 -4.91
C PRO A 721 -7.88 -32.82 -5.14
N TYR A 722 -8.01 -31.73 -5.92
CA TYR A 722 -9.29 -31.19 -6.39
C TYR A 722 -9.12 -30.53 -7.76
N PRO A 723 -9.95 -30.88 -8.78
CA PRO A 723 -9.91 -30.22 -10.08
C PRO A 723 -10.36 -28.76 -9.98
N SER A 724 -9.79 -27.88 -10.81
CA SER A 724 -10.19 -26.47 -10.87
C SER A 724 -11.62 -26.31 -11.38
N ASP A 725 -12.30 -25.22 -11.03
CA ASP A 725 -13.67 -24.99 -11.50
C ASP A 725 -13.75 -24.80 -13.02
N SER A 726 -12.65 -24.40 -13.66
CA SER A 726 -12.46 -24.41 -15.12
C SER A 726 -12.58 -25.81 -15.72
N GLU A 727 -11.90 -26.81 -15.13
CA GLU A 727 -11.95 -28.20 -15.59
C GLU A 727 -13.33 -28.81 -15.31
N LYS A 728 -13.93 -28.50 -14.15
CA LYS A 728 -15.32 -28.88 -13.85
C LYS A 728 -16.32 -28.31 -14.87
N GLN A 729 -16.15 -27.07 -15.31
CA GLN A 729 -16.99 -26.48 -16.35
C GLN A 729 -16.75 -27.10 -17.73
N MET A 730 -15.49 -27.39 -18.09
CA MET A 730 -15.17 -28.03 -19.37
C MET A 730 -15.76 -29.45 -19.44
N LEU A 731 -15.60 -30.25 -18.37
CA LEU A 731 -16.24 -31.55 -18.22
C LEU A 731 -17.77 -31.46 -18.29
N ALA A 732 -18.41 -30.51 -17.59
CA ALA A 732 -19.85 -30.34 -17.64
C ALA A 732 -20.37 -29.95 -19.04
N GLN A 733 -19.60 -29.17 -19.82
CA GLN A 733 -19.94 -28.84 -21.20
C GLN A 733 -19.70 -30.00 -22.18
N GLN A 734 -18.71 -30.86 -21.93
CA GLN A 734 -18.37 -31.99 -22.81
C GLN A 734 -19.16 -33.28 -22.50
N THR A 735 -19.69 -33.44 -21.27
CA THR A 735 -20.44 -34.65 -20.85
C THR A 735 -21.96 -34.46 -20.78
N GLY A 736 -22.45 -33.20 -20.85
CA GLY A 736 -23.89 -32.90 -20.80
C GLY A 736 -24.57 -33.11 -19.43
N LEU A 737 -23.83 -33.50 -18.40
CA LEU A 737 -24.38 -33.82 -17.07
C LEU A 737 -24.92 -32.57 -16.35
N SER A 738 -26.14 -32.68 -15.80
CA SER A 738 -26.87 -31.54 -15.25
C SER A 738 -26.39 -31.11 -13.84
N ARG A 739 -26.67 -29.85 -13.49
CA ARG A 739 -25.87 -29.03 -12.57
C ARG A 739 -26.18 -29.18 -11.06
N THR A 740 -26.79 -30.27 -10.61
CA THR A 740 -27.50 -30.31 -9.31
C THR A 740 -26.71 -30.79 -8.09
N GLN A 741 -25.60 -31.53 -8.24
CA GLN A 741 -24.84 -32.09 -7.10
C GLN A 741 -23.51 -31.40 -6.76
N GLY A 742 -23.08 -30.39 -7.54
CA GLY A 742 -21.84 -29.64 -7.32
C GLY A 742 -21.94 -28.45 -6.34
N ILE A 743 -23.05 -28.30 -5.59
CA ILE A 743 -23.40 -27.05 -4.88
C ILE A 743 -23.29 -27.22 -3.36
N LEU A 744 -22.06 -27.27 -2.83
CA LEU A 744 -21.81 -27.13 -1.39
C LEU A 744 -20.55 -26.30 -1.03
N GLY A 745 -19.51 -26.31 -1.88
CA GLY A 745 -18.25 -25.60 -1.61
C GLY A 745 -18.17 -24.15 -2.12
N HIS A 746 -19.11 -23.68 -2.94
CA HIS A 746 -19.01 -22.38 -3.63
C HIS A 746 -19.71 -21.21 -2.93
N THR A 747 -20.27 -21.44 -1.73
CA THR A 747 -21.23 -20.52 -1.10
C THR A 747 -20.63 -19.47 -0.16
N GLU A 748 -19.44 -19.68 0.43
CA GLU A 748 -18.92 -18.76 1.46
C GLU A 748 -18.30 -17.49 0.84
N MET A 749 -17.38 -17.65 -0.13
CA MET A 749 -16.67 -16.54 -0.81
C MET A 749 -17.60 -15.56 -1.57
N GLN A 750 -18.83 -15.97 -1.89
CA GLN A 750 -19.80 -15.11 -2.58
C GLN A 750 -20.46 -14.05 -1.67
N THR A 751 -20.18 -14.07 -0.37
CA THR A 751 -20.88 -13.25 0.64
C THR A 751 -20.15 -11.92 0.91
N GLU A 752 -18.83 -11.90 0.76
CA GLU A 752 -17.93 -10.93 1.40
C GLU A 752 -17.74 -9.67 0.53
N ALA A 753 -17.38 -9.88 -0.74
CA ALA A 753 -17.35 -8.85 -1.77
C ALA A 753 -18.69 -8.08 -1.92
N ARG A 754 -19.80 -8.72 -1.53
CA ARG A 754 -21.14 -8.12 -1.54
C ARG A 754 -21.32 -7.08 -0.42
N VAL A 755 -20.60 -7.12 0.70
CA VAL A 755 -20.92 -6.35 1.94
C VAL A 755 -20.98 -4.84 1.72
N GLY A 756 -19.92 -4.22 1.19
CA GLY A 756 -19.82 -2.74 1.11
C GLY A 756 -20.87 -2.08 0.21
N VAL A 757 -21.36 -2.80 -0.81
CA VAL A 757 -22.17 -2.28 -1.92
C VAL A 757 -23.53 -1.72 -1.49
N VAL A 758 -24.17 -2.35 -0.51
CA VAL A 758 -25.59 -2.12 -0.16
C VAL A 758 -25.71 -1.32 1.17
N VAL A 759 -24.61 -0.74 1.64
CA VAL A 759 -24.53 0.10 2.87
C VAL A 759 -25.18 1.48 2.69
N GLU A 760 -25.45 1.88 1.44
CA GLU A 760 -26.03 3.17 1.07
C GLU A 760 -27.55 3.11 0.78
N GLY A 761 -28.06 1.97 0.32
CA GLY A 761 -29.45 1.81 -0.13
C GLY A 761 -30.09 0.48 0.25
N GLY A 762 -30.72 0.43 1.42
CA GLY A 762 -31.52 -0.72 1.92
C GLY A 762 -30.68 -1.95 2.29
N GLN A 763 -30.32 -2.13 3.56
CA GLN A 763 -29.39 -3.20 3.96
C GLN A 763 -29.97 -4.61 3.70
N ARG A 764 -29.10 -5.56 3.30
CA ARG A 764 -29.49 -6.87 2.75
C ARG A 764 -30.18 -7.84 3.71
N ALA A 765 -30.92 -8.74 3.09
CA ALA A 765 -31.29 -10.06 3.59
C ALA A 765 -30.33 -11.17 3.14
N LEU A 766 -30.60 -12.40 3.60
CA LEU A 766 -29.93 -13.67 3.29
C LEU A 766 -28.53 -13.85 3.87
N ASN A 767 -28.48 -14.51 5.03
CA ASN A 767 -27.32 -15.32 5.40
C ASN A 767 -27.70 -16.54 6.26
N THR A 768 -28.57 -17.42 5.74
CA THR A 768 -28.83 -18.74 6.31
C THR A 768 -29.16 -19.74 5.18
N GLY A 769 -28.30 -20.74 4.97
CA GLY A 769 -28.43 -21.54 3.73
C GLY A 769 -27.52 -22.73 3.55
N HIS A 770 -27.04 -23.39 4.61
CA HIS A 770 -26.81 -24.84 4.69
C HIS A 770 -26.66 -25.24 6.17
N GLY A 771 -26.97 -26.50 6.49
CA GLY A 771 -27.18 -26.99 7.87
C GLY A 771 -28.39 -27.92 7.87
N GLY A 772 -28.18 -29.16 7.44
CA GLY A 772 -29.24 -30.09 7.07
C GLY A 772 -29.68 -31.03 8.19
N VAL A 773 -30.91 -31.51 8.07
CA VAL A 773 -31.39 -32.76 8.68
C VAL A 773 -31.98 -33.58 7.53
N ALA A 774 -31.56 -34.84 7.40
CA ALA A 774 -32.07 -35.75 6.40
C ALA A 774 -33.32 -36.47 6.90
N VAL A 775 -34.31 -36.64 6.03
CA VAL A 775 -35.35 -37.67 6.16
C VAL A 775 -35.59 -38.27 4.79
N GLU A 776 -35.17 -39.52 4.62
CA GLU A 776 -35.60 -40.41 3.54
C GLU A 776 -36.07 -41.72 4.19
N GLY A 777 -37.16 -42.30 3.69
CA GLY A 777 -37.78 -43.49 4.28
C GLY A 777 -39.30 -43.39 4.38
N GLY A 778 -39.99 -43.69 3.26
CA GLY A 778 -41.45 -43.62 3.15
C GLY A 778 -42.14 -44.89 2.62
N VAL A 779 -41.40 -45.95 2.29
CA VAL A 779 -41.94 -47.24 1.81
C VAL A 779 -41.20 -48.39 2.50
N ARG A 780 -41.92 -49.48 2.78
CA ARG A 780 -41.40 -50.68 3.47
C ARG A 780 -41.02 -51.78 2.48
N THR A 781 -39.83 -52.38 2.63
CA THR A 781 -39.61 -53.78 2.26
C THR A 781 -38.47 -54.44 3.06
N LEU A 782 -38.84 -55.49 3.80
CA LEU A 782 -38.06 -56.66 4.26
C LEU A 782 -36.51 -56.65 4.15
N ALA A 783 -35.84 -56.49 5.29
CA ALA A 783 -34.74 -57.37 5.75
C ALA A 783 -34.42 -57.11 7.24
N GLN A 784 -33.83 -58.08 7.94
CA GLN A 784 -33.43 -57.97 9.36
C GLN A 784 -31.91 -58.18 9.54
N SER A 785 -31.43 -57.70 10.70
CA SER A 785 -30.28 -58.21 11.49
C SER A 785 -28.93 -57.46 11.46
N LEU A 786 -28.23 -57.62 12.61
CA LEU A 786 -26.86 -57.21 12.97
C LEU A 786 -26.57 -55.70 13.23
N PRO A 787 -26.12 -55.34 14.45
CA PRO A 787 -25.67 -53.98 14.79
C PRO A 787 -24.14 -53.82 14.73
N GLN A 788 -23.65 -52.69 14.23
CA GLN A 788 -22.22 -52.34 14.33
C GLN A 788 -22.01 -50.84 14.63
N LYS A 789 -21.13 -50.53 15.58
CA LYS A 789 -20.77 -49.14 15.95
C LYS A 789 -19.89 -48.52 14.87
N GLN A 790 -20.18 -47.27 14.49
CA GLN A 790 -19.21 -46.40 13.79
C GLN A 790 -18.83 -45.19 14.67
N PRO A 791 -17.58 -44.71 14.60
CA PRO A 791 -17.08 -43.59 15.41
C PRO A 791 -17.44 -42.22 14.80
N LYS A 792 -17.46 -41.17 15.64
CA LYS A 792 -17.64 -39.78 15.19
C LYS A 792 -16.37 -39.26 14.48
N PRO A 793 -16.48 -38.52 13.35
CA PRO A 793 -15.35 -37.81 12.77
C PRO A 793 -14.93 -36.62 13.65
N LEU A 794 -13.63 -36.36 13.76
CA LEU A 794 -13.05 -35.39 14.70
C LEU A 794 -12.37 -34.19 13.99
N HIS A 795 -13.17 -33.36 13.31
CA HIS A 795 -12.75 -32.01 12.92
C HIS A 795 -13.95 -31.06 12.99
N GLN A 796 -13.92 -30.15 13.96
CA GLN A 796 -14.89 -29.06 14.08
C GLN A 796 -14.14 -27.73 13.94
N GLN A 797 -14.17 -27.19 12.73
CA GLN A 797 -13.57 -25.90 12.39
C GLN A 797 -14.45 -24.78 13.00
N SER A 798 -13.83 -23.82 13.69
CA SER A 798 -14.54 -22.86 14.56
C SER A 798 -15.33 -21.82 13.76
N GLN A 799 -16.59 -22.11 13.46
CA GLN A 799 -17.51 -21.14 12.85
C GLN A 799 -17.78 -19.96 13.78
N ILE A 800 -17.41 -18.76 13.35
CA ILE A 800 -17.67 -17.50 14.05
C ILE A 800 -19.19 -17.32 14.20
N GLY A 801 -19.67 -17.28 15.45
CA GLY A 801 -21.10 -17.19 15.77
C GLY A 801 -21.79 -15.97 15.15
N THR A 802 -23.07 -16.14 14.79
CA THR A 802 -23.90 -15.14 14.08
C THR A 802 -23.92 -13.77 14.74
N VAL A 803 -23.88 -13.71 16.07
CA VAL A 803 -23.82 -12.46 16.85
C VAL A 803 -22.55 -11.67 16.53
N SER A 804 -21.39 -12.33 16.47
CA SER A 804 -20.10 -11.70 16.17
C SER A 804 -20.05 -11.16 14.74
N GLN A 805 -20.66 -11.87 13.78
CA GLN A 805 -20.80 -11.37 12.40
C GLN A 805 -21.70 -10.12 12.32
N LEU A 806 -22.83 -10.12 13.05
CA LEU A 806 -23.76 -8.98 13.12
C LEU A 806 -23.10 -7.76 13.80
N LEU A 807 -22.31 -7.97 14.86
CA LEU A 807 -21.52 -6.93 15.51
C LEU A 807 -20.44 -6.37 14.59
N ALA A 808 -19.66 -7.22 13.90
CA ALA A 808 -18.64 -6.78 12.94
C ALA A 808 -19.25 -5.93 11.80
N GLY A 809 -20.36 -6.38 11.20
CA GLY A 809 -21.10 -5.62 10.19
C GLY A 809 -21.69 -4.32 10.72
N GLY A 810 -22.18 -4.31 11.96
CA GLY A 810 -22.70 -3.13 12.64
C GLY A 810 -21.62 -2.06 12.88
N VAL A 811 -20.47 -2.45 13.41
CA VAL A 811 -19.34 -1.56 13.70
C VAL A 811 -18.69 -1.04 12.41
N ALA A 812 -18.46 -1.91 11.42
CA ALA A 812 -17.95 -1.50 10.11
C ALA A 812 -18.89 -0.51 9.40
N GLY A 813 -20.20 -0.76 9.47
CA GLY A 813 -21.23 0.15 8.97
C GLY A 813 -21.30 1.49 9.72
N ALA A 814 -21.03 1.51 11.04
CA ALA A 814 -20.99 2.73 11.84
C ALA A 814 -19.73 3.58 11.58
N LEU A 815 -18.57 2.94 11.44
CA LEU A 815 -17.31 3.61 11.11
C LEU A 815 -17.34 4.18 9.69
N SER A 816 -17.75 3.40 8.69
CA SER A 816 -17.98 3.87 7.31
C SER A 816 -18.90 5.10 7.26
N LYS A 817 -20.05 5.06 7.97
CA LYS A 817 -20.97 6.21 8.05
C LYS A 817 -20.39 7.41 8.80
N THR A 818 -19.48 7.21 9.75
CA THR A 818 -18.83 8.30 10.51
C THR A 818 -17.77 9.01 9.68
N CYS A 819 -16.94 8.27 8.94
CA CYS A 819 -15.96 8.84 8.01
C CYS A 819 -16.64 9.58 6.85
N THR A 820 -17.79 9.08 6.37
CA THR A 820 -18.57 9.69 5.28
C THR A 820 -19.60 10.74 5.74
N ALA A 821 -19.72 11.01 7.05
CA ALA A 821 -20.71 11.93 7.61
C ALA A 821 -20.63 13.38 7.07
N PRO A 822 -19.45 14.00 6.86
CA PRO A 822 -19.36 15.35 6.30
C PRO A 822 -20.02 15.49 4.92
N LEU A 823 -19.82 14.49 4.05
CA LEU A 823 -20.42 14.44 2.72
C LEU A 823 -21.93 14.16 2.80
N ALA A 824 -22.36 13.26 3.69
CA ALA A 824 -23.78 13.01 3.93
C ALA A 824 -24.52 14.25 4.45
N ARG A 825 -23.88 15.09 5.30
CA ARG A 825 -24.46 16.39 5.69
C ARG A 825 -24.55 17.35 4.51
N LEU A 826 -23.52 17.42 3.67
CA LEU A 826 -23.56 18.23 2.44
C LEU A 826 -24.68 17.77 1.50
N THR A 827 -24.90 16.46 1.27
CA THR A 827 -26.06 15.97 0.49
C THR A 827 -27.37 16.55 1.02
N ILE A 828 -27.62 16.44 2.34
CA ILE A 828 -28.86 16.92 2.97
C ILE A 828 -29.03 18.44 2.79
N LEU A 829 -27.98 19.24 2.99
CA LEU A 829 -28.06 20.70 2.81
C LEU A 829 -28.37 21.08 1.36
N PHE A 830 -27.70 20.46 0.38
CA PHE A 830 -27.97 20.70 -1.05
C PHE A 830 -29.39 20.25 -1.48
N GLN A 831 -29.89 19.13 -0.95
CA GLN A 831 -31.27 18.66 -1.18
C GLN A 831 -32.32 19.67 -0.69
N VAL A 832 -32.01 20.43 0.37
CA VAL A 832 -32.92 21.34 1.08
C VAL A 832 -32.86 22.78 0.58
N GLN A 833 -31.76 23.24 -0.01
CA GLN A 833 -31.62 24.59 -0.59
C GLN A 833 -32.79 24.98 -1.53
N GLY A 834 -33.37 24.02 -2.27
CA GLY A 834 -34.52 24.27 -3.15
C GLY A 834 -35.86 24.58 -2.44
N MET A 835 -35.92 24.52 -1.11
CA MET A 835 -37.12 24.91 -0.34
C MET A 835 -37.13 26.39 0.05
N HIS A 836 -36.00 27.11 -0.08
CA HIS A 836 -35.78 28.40 0.60
C HIS A 836 -34.97 29.43 -0.22
N SER A 837 -34.72 29.23 -1.51
CA SER A 837 -33.83 30.11 -2.29
C SER A 837 -34.24 30.24 -3.76
N ASP A 838 -34.09 31.43 -4.34
CA ASP A 838 -34.51 31.71 -5.71
C ASP A 838 -33.70 30.93 -6.76
N VAL A 839 -34.38 30.52 -7.84
CA VAL A 839 -33.84 29.73 -8.95
C VAL A 839 -32.55 30.32 -9.54
N ALA A 840 -32.41 31.66 -9.53
CA ALA A 840 -31.19 32.35 -9.98
C ALA A 840 -29.98 32.13 -9.05
N THR A 841 -30.18 32.05 -7.74
CA THR A 841 -29.10 31.80 -6.75
C THR A 841 -28.67 30.34 -6.78
N LEU A 842 -29.63 29.42 -6.92
CA LEU A 842 -29.43 27.97 -6.96
C LEU A 842 -28.51 27.50 -8.10
N ARG A 843 -28.33 28.30 -9.16
CA ARG A 843 -27.43 27.99 -10.29
C ARG A 843 -25.93 28.17 -9.97
N LYS A 844 -25.57 28.75 -8.81
CA LYS A 844 -24.17 29.09 -8.43
C LYS A 844 -23.62 28.26 -7.26
N ALA A 845 -24.36 27.30 -6.73
CA ALA A 845 -23.95 26.51 -5.55
C ALA A 845 -22.74 25.60 -5.86
N SER A 846 -21.70 25.67 -5.02
CA SER A 846 -20.47 24.88 -5.14
C SER A 846 -20.18 24.17 -3.82
N ILE A 847 -19.82 22.88 -3.89
CA ILE A 847 -19.55 22.04 -2.72
C ILE A 847 -18.47 22.67 -1.83
N TRP A 848 -17.40 23.21 -2.43
CA TRP A 848 -16.32 23.87 -1.70
C TRP A 848 -16.76 25.17 -1.01
N ARG A 849 -17.65 25.95 -1.64
CA ARG A 849 -18.20 27.17 -1.01
C ARG A 849 -19.10 26.81 0.18
N GLU A 850 -19.95 25.81 0.04
CA GLU A 850 -20.83 25.35 1.14
C GLU A 850 -20.04 24.70 2.28
N ALA A 851 -19.00 23.92 1.98
CA ALA A 851 -18.09 23.36 2.98
C ALA A 851 -17.30 24.46 3.71
N SER A 852 -16.77 25.44 2.98
CA SER A 852 -16.09 26.61 3.57
C SER A 852 -17.05 27.43 4.45
N ARG A 853 -18.30 27.63 4.00
CA ARG A 853 -19.37 28.26 4.79
C ARG A 853 -19.61 27.52 6.11
N ILE A 854 -19.76 26.18 6.08
CA ILE A 854 -19.93 25.36 7.29
C ILE A 854 -18.72 25.50 8.22
N ALA A 855 -17.50 25.46 7.68
CA ALA A 855 -16.27 25.56 8.47
C ALA A 855 -16.11 26.92 9.17
N GLY A 856 -16.44 28.02 8.48
CA GLY A 856 -16.32 29.39 8.99
C GLY A 856 -17.51 29.85 9.86
N GLU A 857 -18.74 29.55 9.47
CA GLU A 857 -19.95 30.02 10.18
C GLU A 857 -20.40 29.08 11.31
N GLU A 858 -20.20 27.76 11.17
CA GLU A 858 -20.69 26.76 12.11
C GLU A 858 -19.57 26.01 12.86
N GLY A 859 -18.31 26.19 12.44
CA GLY A 859 -17.13 25.52 12.97
C GLY A 859 -16.96 24.07 12.47
N PHE A 860 -15.71 23.59 12.42
CA PHE A 860 -15.36 22.28 11.83
C PHE A 860 -16.13 21.07 12.42
N ARG A 861 -16.51 21.12 13.71
CA ARG A 861 -17.32 20.05 14.34
C ARG A 861 -18.73 19.94 13.74
N ALA A 862 -19.25 20.98 13.09
CA ALA A 862 -20.59 20.99 12.52
C ALA A 862 -20.77 20.03 11.33
N PHE A 863 -19.69 19.57 10.68
CA PHE A 863 -19.79 18.53 9.64
C PHE A 863 -20.37 17.20 10.15
N TRP A 864 -20.23 16.89 11.45
CA TRP A 864 -20.77 15.68 12.07
C TRP A 864 -22.13 15.89 12.79
N LYS A 865 -22.82 17.03 12.58
CA LYS A 865 -24.20 17.24 13.07
C LYS A 865 -25.10 16.09 12.60
N GLY A 866 -25.72 15.39 13.56
CA GLY A 866 -26.55 14.20 13.30
C GLY A 866 -25.81 12.85 13.28
N ASN A 867 -24.47 12.80 13.34
CA ASN A 867 -23.74 11.53 13.25
C ASN A 867 -24.01 10.56 14.41
N LEU A 868 -24.17 11.06 15.64
CA LEU A 868 -24.53 10.25 16.80
C LEU A 868 -25.84 9.48 16.57
N VAL A 869 -26.82 10.11 15.92
CA VAL A 869 -28.10 9.49 15.55
C VAL A 869 -27.92 8.45 14.44
N THR A 870 -27.00 8.70 13.49
CA THR A 870 -26.61 7.73 12.46
C THR A 870 -26.09 6.43 13.09
N ILE A 871 -25.21 6.53 14.09
CA ILE A 871 -24.66 5.38 14.81
C ILE A 871 -25.77 4.68 15.61
N ALA A 872 -26.55 5.43 16.40
CA ALA A 872 -27.64 4.89 17.22
C ALA A 872 -28.74 4.19 16.40
N HIS A 873 -29.00 4.64 15.16
CA HIS A 873 -29.93 3.97 14.22
C HIS A 873 -29.37 2.66 13.65
N ARG A 874 -28.04 2.52 13.49
CA ARG A 874 -27.45 1.42 12.71
C ARG A 874 -27.65 0.05 13.34
N LEU A 875 -27.39 -0.12 14.63
CA LEU A 875 -27.54 -1.41 15.30
C LEU A 875 -29.01 -1.89 15.34
N PRO A 876 -30.01 -1.08 15.76
CA PRO A 876 -31.42 -1.47 15.69
C PRO A 876 -31.89 -1.83 14.28
N TYR A 877 -31.47 -1.08 13.26
CA TYR A 877 -31.87 -1.38 11.87
C TYR A 877 -31.36 -2.75 11.45
N SER A 878 -30.08 -3.05 11.67
CA SER A 878 -29.49 -4.36 11.32
C SER A 878 -30.15 -5.51 12.08
N SER A 879 -30.41 -5.36 13.38
CA SER A 879 -31.06 -6.39 14.20
C SER A 879 -32.51 -6.67 13.78
N VAL A 880 -33.32 -5.63 13.56
CA VAL A 880 -34.71 -5.80 13.09
C VAL A 880 -34.74 -6.38 11.68
N ASN A 881 -33.84 -5.95 10.79
CA ASN A 881 -33.75 -6.47 9.43
C ASN A 881 -33.37 -7.96 9.40
N PHE A 882 -32.39 -8.37 10.22
CA PHE A 882 -32.01 -9.79 10.34
C PHE A 882 -33.15 -10.65 10.91
N TYR A 883 -33.79 -10.20 12.00
CA TYR A 883 -34.92 -10.90 12.60
C TYR A 883 -36.12 -11.02 11.65
N ALA A 884 -36.51 -9.91 11.01
CA ALA A 884 -37.60 -9.90 10.03
C ALA A 884 -37.29 -10.79 8.82
N TYR A 885 -36.04 -10.81 8.36
CA TYR A 885 -35.63 -11.70 7.28
C TYR A 885 -35.76 -13.19 7.65
N GLU A 886 -35.20 -13.60 8.81
CA GLU A 886 -35.33 -14.99 9.28
C GLU A 886 -36.79 -15.41 9.55
N HIS A 887 -37.68 -14.46 9.78
CA HIS A 887 -39.12 -14.70 9.85
C HIS A 887 -39.73 -14.89 8.45
N TYR A 888 -39.59 -13.91 7.54
CA TYR A 888 -40.17 -13.99 6.18
C TYR A 888 -39.61 -15.13 5.33
N LYS A 889 -38.39 -15.59 5.60
CA LYS A 889 -37.77 -16.74 4.95
C LYS A 889 -38.56 -18.06 5.14
N LYS A 890 -39.34 -18.18 6.23
CA LYS A 890 -40.06 -19.41 6.62
C LYS A 890 -41.37 -19.62 5.85
N GLY A 891 -41.82 -18.68 5.03
CA GLY A 891 -43.06 -18.80 4.25
C GLY A 891 -42.92 -19.75 3.04
N GLU A 892 -43.99 -20.48 2.75
CA GLU A 892 -44.10 -21.42 1.63
C GLU A 892 -44.29 -20.69 0.28
N LEU A 893 -43.22 -20.07 -0.21
CA LEU A 893 -43.12 -19.61 -1.60
C LEU A 893 -42.23 -20.57 -2.39
N GLU A 894 -42.82 -21.19 -3.40
CA GLU A 894 -42.27 -22.31 -4.18
C GLU A 894 -40.97 -21.95 -4.92
N TYR A 895 -40.87 -20.72 -5.45
CA TYR A 895 -39.72 -20.25 -6.21
C TYR A 895 -38.61 -19.64 -5.32
N ARG A 896 -37.50 -20.37 -5.14
CA ARG A 896 -36.35 -19.95 -4.30
C ARG A 896 -35.83 -18.52 -4.55
N PRO A 897 -35.54 -18.05 -5.79
CA PRO A 897 -34.99 -16.70 -5.99
C PRO A 897 -36.02 -15.59 -5.77
N LEU A 898 -37.31 -15.86 -6.00
CA LEU A 898 -38.38 -14.89 -5.73
C LEU A 898 -38.63 -14.76 -4.22
N ARG A 899 -38.70 -15.88 -3.49
CA ARG A 899 -38.78 -15.90 -2.01
C ARG A 899 -37.61 -15.16 -1.36
N THR A 900 -36.41 -15.36 -1.91
CA THR A 900 -35.15 -14.68 -1.57
C THR A 900 -35.28 -13.16 -1.72
N PHE A 901 -35.70 -12.68 -2.90
CA PHE A 901 -35.85 -11.25 -3.18
C PHE A 901 -36.98 -10.59 -2.37
N CYS A 902 -38.18 -11.18 -2.37
CA CYS A 902 -39.35 -10.64 -1.68
C CYS A 902 -39.18 -10.63 -0.16
N GLY A 903 -38.65 -11.71 0.44
CA GLY A 903 -38.34 -11.76 1.86
C GLY A 903 -37.31 -10.70 2.28
N GLY A 904 -36.39 -10.34 1.38
CA GLY A 904 -35.45 -9.24 1.60
C GLY A 904 -36.04 -7.85 1.47
N GLY A 905 -36.89 -7.61 0.46
CA GLY A 905 -37.63 -6.36 0.34
C GLY A 905 -38.53 -6.11 1.56
N LEU A 906 -39.25 -7.13 2.02
CA LEU A 906 -40.11 -7.07 3.20
C LEU A 906 -39.31 -6.86 4.50
N ALA A 907 -38.18 -7.55 4.67
CA ALA A 907 -37.30 -7.34 5.83
C ALA A 907 -36.78 -5.90 5.91
N GLY A 908 -36.30 -5.35 4.78
CA GLY A 908 -35.81 -3.98 4.69
C GLY A 908 -36.91 -2.93 4.90
N ILE A 909 -38.13 -3.21 4.45
CA ILE A 909 -39.35 -2.41 4.70
C ILE A 909 -39.70 -2.39 6.19
N THR A 910 -39.73 -3.55 6.83
CA THR A 910 -40.06 -3.67 8.27
C THR A 910 -39.00 -3.00 9.14
N ALA A 911 -37.72 -3.20 8.85
CA ALA A 911 -36.63 -2.51 9.54
C ALA A 911 -36.67 -0.99 9.35
N ALA A 912 -36.86 -0.51 8.11
CA ALA A 912 -36.98 0.91 7.81
C ALA A 912 -38.20 1.57 8.47
N SER A 913 -39.29 0.81 8.67
CA SER A 913 -40.48 1.28 9.36
C SER A 913 -40.25 1.37 10.86
N VAL A 914 -39.71 0.33 11.50
CA VAL A 914 -39.46 0.31 12.95
C VAL A 914 -38.44 1.37 13.39
N THR A 915 -37.37 1.61 12.63
CA THR A 915 -36.36 2.62 12.99
C THR A 915 -36.62 4.02 12.44
N TYR A 916 -37.72 4.23 11.71
CA TYR A 916 -37.99 5.48 10.99
C TYR A 916 -37.88 6.77 11.83
N PRO A 917 -38.38 6.81 13.09
CA PRO A 917 -38.29 8.02 13.91
C PRO A 917 -36.85 8.51 14.11
N LEU A 918 -35.85 7.61 14.13
CA LEU A 918 -34.44 7.98 14.27
C LEU A 918 -33.86 8.59 12.97
N ASP A 919 -34.31 8.19 11.78
CA ASP A 919 -33.87 8.82 10.52
C ASP A 919 -34.52 10.20 10.30
N LEU A 920 -35.77 10.40 10.75
CA LEU A 920 -36.39 11.73 10.81
C LEU A 920 -35.61 12.66 11.74
N VAL A 921 -35.32 12.20 12.98
CA VAL A 921 -34.53 12.93 13.98
C VAL A 921 -33.13 13.26 13.45
N ARG A 922 -32.45 12.28 12.81
CA ARG A 922 -31.15 12.48 12.15
C ARG A 922 -31.21 13.61 11.12
N THR A 923 -32.21 13.58 10.23
CA THR A 923 -32.34 14.56 9.14
C THR A 923 -32.58 15.97 9.68
N ARG A 924 -33.46 16.11 10.69
CA ARG A 924 -33.72 17.40 11.38
C ARG A 924 -32.49 17.94 12.14
N LEU A 925 -31.72 17.07 12.80
CA LEU A 925 -30.50 17.45 13.52
C LEU A 925 -29.31 17.78 12.58
N ALA A 926 -29.27 17.22 11.37
CA ALA A 926 -28.24 17.51 10.36
C ALA A 926 -28.51 18.82 9.59
N ALA A 927 -29.77 19.14 9.32
CA ALA A 927 -30.18 20.30 8.52
C ALA A 927 -30.23 21.63 9.28
N GLN A 928 -30.17 21.64 10.62
CA GLN A 928 -30.11 22.89 11.39
C GLN A 928 -28.74 23.59 11.23
N THR A 929 -28.78 24.90 10.99
CA THR A 929 -27.60 25.77 10.81
C THR A 929 -27.15 26.30 12.18
N ASN A 930 -27.01 27.62 12.37
CA ASN A 930 -26.55 28.22 13.63
C ASN A 930 -27.64 28.38 14.70
N VAL A 931 -28.92 28.41 14.32
CA VAL A 931 -30.02 28.45 15.29
C VAL A 931 -30.34 27.04 15.78
N MET A 932 -29.90 26.69 17.00
CA MET A 932 -30.11 25.38 17.61
C MET A 932 -31.53 25.20 18.16
N TYR A 933 -32.47 24.80 17.29
CA TYR A 933 -33.83 24.42 17.70
C TYR A 933 -33.88 23.02 18.35
N TYR A 934 -32.97 22.12 17.97
CA TYR A 934 -32.92 20.73 18.49
C TYR A 934 -31.56 20.42 19.14
N LYS A 935 -31.52 20.14 20.45
CA LYS A 935 -30.25 19.90 21.18
C LYS A 935 -29.85 18.41 21.29
N GLY A 936 -30.77 17.46 21.08
CA GLY A 936 -30.46 16.02 21.18
C GLY A 936 -31.63 15.11 20.80
N ILE A 937 -31.38 13.80 20.72
CA ILE A 937 -32.32 12.79 20.19
C ILE A 937 -33.67 12.81 20.95
N TRP A 938 -33.63 12.65 22.28
CA TRP A 938 -34.85 12.59 23.11
C TRP A 938 -35.66 13.89 23.05
N GLN A 939 -35.00 15.05 23.11
CA GLN A 939 -35.68 16.34 22.95
C GLN A 939 -36.33 16.44 21.56
N THR A 940 -35.62 16.04 20.50
CA THR A 940 -36.14 16.09 19.12
C THR A 940 -37.39 15.21 18.96
N LEU A 941 -37.37 13.98 19.48
CA LEU A 941 -38.53 13.09 19.51
C LEU A 941 -39.71 13.73 20.27
N ARG A 942 -39.48 14.24 21.49
CA ARG A 942 -40.54 14.87 22.31
C ARG A 942 -41.13 16.11 21.65
N THR A 943 -40.29 16.96 21.03
CA THR A 943 -40.73 18.14 20.29
C THR A 943 -41.58 17.76 19.08
N ILE A 944 -41.15 16.79 18.25
CA ILE A 944 -41.95 16.34 17.09
C ILE A 944 -43.30 15.76 17.55
N SER A 945 -43.30 14.88 18.56
CA SER A 945 -44.53 14.26 19.06
C SER A 945 -45.52 15.26 19.65
N ARG A 946 -45.03 16.37 20.24
CA ARG A 946 -45.87 17.44 20.80
C ARG A 946 -46.37 18.42 19.72
N ASP A 947 -45.49 18.82 18.79
CA ASP A 947 -45.75 19.92 17.86
C ASP A 947 -46.37 19.44 16.53
N GLU A 948 -46.22 18.15 16.21
CA GLU A 948 -46.70 17.53 14.95
C GLU A 948 -47.50 16.23 15.17
N GLY A 949 -47.67 15.79 16.43
CA GLY A 949 -48.31 14.54 16.80
C GLY A 949 -47.46 13.29 16.51
N LEU A 950 -47.90 12.13 17.01
CA LEU A 950 -47.16 10.86 16.85
C LEU A 950 -46.96 10.45 15.38
N PHE A 951 -47.94 10.70 14.50
CA PHE A 951 -47.80 10.47 13.06
C PHE A 951 -46.77 11.42 12.39
N GLY A 952 -46.44 12.55 13.02
CA GLY A 952 -45.34 13.43 12.61
C GLY A 952 -43.99 12.70 12.55
N LEU A 953 -43.79 11.70 13.43
CA LEU A 953 -42.58 10.86 13.44
C LEU A 953 -42.37 10.03 12.16
N TYR A 954 -43.40 9.86 11.34
CA TYR A 954 -43.39 9.05 10.11
C TYR A 954 -43.46 9.87 8.81
N LYS A 955 -43.30 11.20 8.89
CA LYS A 955 -43.22 12.09 7.72
C LYS A 955 -42.12 11.66 6.74
N GLY A 956 -42.51 11.24 5.54
CA GLY A 956 -41.62 10.79 4.47
C GLY A 956 -41.45 9.28 4.36
N LEU A 957 -42.10 8.47 5.22
CA LEU A 957 -42.00 7.01 5.19
C LEU A 957 -42.34 6.44 3.81
N GLY A 958 -43.44 6.87 3.19
CA GLY A 958 -43.85 6.38 1.85
C GLY A 958 -42.79 6.53 0.75
N ALA A 959 -42.01 7.62 0.76
CA ALA A 959 -40.90 7.82 -0.19
C ALA A 959 -39.70 6.90 0.11
N THR A 960 -39.57 6.47 1.36
CA THR A 960 -38.56 5.50 1.79
C THR A 960 -38.96 4.09 1.36
N LEU A 961 -40.21 3.70 1.59
CA LEU A 961 -40.73 2.38 1.20
C LEU A 961 -40.69 2.18 -0.32
N LEU A 962 -41.10 3.19 -1.10
CA LEU A 962 -41.00 3.16 -2.57
C LEU A 962 -39.55 3.14 -3.08
N GLY A 963 -38.57 3.65 -2.31
CA GLY A 963 -37.17 3.70 -2.71
C GLY A 963 -36.37 2.43 -2.41
N VAL A 964 -36.64 1.74 -1.29
CA VAL A 964 -35.84 0.60 -0.80
C VAL A 964 -35.82 -0.57 -1.79
N GLY A 965 -36.97 -1.00 -2.30
CA GLY A 965 -37.06 -2.12 -3.24
C GLY A 965 -36.25 -1.89 -4.54
N PRO A 966 -36.52 -0.80 -5.28
CA PRO A 966 -35.75 -0.45 -6.48
C PRO A 966 -34.26 -0.25 -6.22
N SER A 967 -33.87 0.33 -5.06
CA SER A 967 -32.47 0.50 -4.70
C SER A 967 -31.75 -0.85 -4.60
N ILE A 968 -32.32 -1.80 -3.86
CA ILE A 968 -31.72 -3.14 -3.71
C ILE A 968 -31.68 -3.86 -5.06
N ALA A 969 -32.76 -3.81 -5.84
CA ALA A 969 -32.84 -4.47 -7.14
C ALA A 969 -31.79 -3.97 -8.14
N ILE A 970 -31.65 -2.65 -8.29
CA ILE A 970 -30.71 -2.02 -9.22
C ILE A 970 -29.27 -2.23 -8.75
N SER A 971 -29.00 -2.08 -7.45
CA SER A 971 -27.69 -2.35 -6.86
C SER A 971 -27.24 -3.80 -7.12
N PHE A 972 -28.13 -4.77 -6.89
CA PHE A 972 -27.83 -6.19 -7.09
C PHE A 972 -27.64 -6.52 -8.58
N SER A 973 -28.58 -6.11 -9.45
CA SER A 973 -28.53 -6.36 -10.89
C SER A 973 -27.28 -5.77 -11.57
N VAL A 974 -26.94 -4.50 -11.26
CA VAL A 974 -25.74 -3.86 -11.82
C VAL A 974 -24.48 -4.51 -11.28
N TYR A 975 -24.44 -4.89 -10.00
CA TYR A 975 -23.28 -5.60 -9.42
C TYR A 975 -23.03 -6.94 -10.13
N GLU A 976 -24.07 -7.75 -10.30
CA GLU A 976 -23.94 -9.07 -10.93
C GLU A 976 -23.67 -8.98 -12.44
N THR A 977 -24.26 -8.01 -13.15
CA THR A 977 -23.96 -7.78 -14.58
C THR A 977 -22.51 -7.33 -14.78
N LEU A 978 -21.99 -6.42 -13.94
CA LEU A 978 -20.58 -6.02 -13.98
C LEU A 978 -19.65 -7.17 -13.63
N ARG A 979 -20.02 -8.01 -12.64
CA ARG A 979 -19.20 -9.16 -12.22
C ARG A 979 -19.18 -10.27 -13.26
N ALA A 980 -20.30 -10.55 -13.92
CA ALA A 980 -20.39 -11.52 -15.02
C ALA A 980 -19.62 -11.03 -16.26
N SER A 981 -19.75 -9.75 -16.62
CA SER A 981 -18.97 -9.14 -17.71
C SER A 981 -17.47 -9.22 -17.45
N TRP A 982 -17.04 -8.93 -16.22
CA TRP A 982 -15.65 -9.11 -15.78
C TRP A 982 -15.18 -10.58 -15.90
N GLN A 983 -15.98 -11.54 -15.42
CA GLN A 983 -15.65 -12.97 -15.50
C GLN A 983 -15.51 -13.43 -16.97
N SER A 984 -16.36 -12.93 -17.87
CA SER A 984 -16.31 -13.23 -19.31
C SER A 984 -15.06 -12.66 -20.00
N HIS A 985 -14.61 -11.46 -19.63
CA HIS A 985 -13.44 -10.81 -20.25
C HIS A 985 -12.11 -11.04 -19.49
N ARG A 986 -12.12 -11.91 -18.48
CA ARG A 986 -11.03 -12.07 -17.49
C ARG A 986 -9.65 -12.28 -18.11
N TRP A 987 -9.54 -13.03 -19.20
CA TRP A 987 -8.27 -13.32 -19.88
C TRP A 987 -7.62 -12.06 -20.47
N LEU A 988 -8.38 -11.32 -21.28
CA LEU A 988 -7.89 -10.11 -21.98
C LEU A 988 -7.60 -8.97 -20.97
N LEU A 989 -8.42 -8.84 -19.93
CA LEU A 989 -8.22 -7.84 -18.87
C LEU A 989 -7.05 -8.17 -17.93
N TYR A 990 -6.75 -9.44 -17.65
CA TYR A 990 -5.54 -9.82 -16.91
C TYR A 990 -4.28 -9.40 -17.66
N GLN A 991 -4.21 -9.70 -18.96
CA GLN A 991 -3.06 -9.37 -19.79
C GLN A 991 -2.82 -7.84 -19.86
N LEU A 992 -3.88 -7.04 -19.85
CA LEU A 992 -3.82 -5.57 -19.84
C LEU A 992 -3.47 -4.98 -18.46
N ILE A 993 -4.00 -5.53 -17.37
CA ILE A 993 -3.73 -5.05 -16.00
C ILE A 993 -2.34 -5.47 -15.52
N GLN A 994 -1.90 -6.69 -15.81
CA GLN A 994 -0.56 -7.17 -15.44
C GLN A 994 0.54 -6.37 -16.16
N GLN A 995 0.24 -5.83 -17.35
CA GLN A 995 1.13 -4.96 -18.13
C GLN A 995 1.20 -3.50 -17.61
N ILE A 996 0.21 -3.03 -16.83
CA ILE A 996 0.12 -1.63 -16.37
C ILE A 996 0.30 -1.47 -14.84
N LEU A 997 -0.15 -2.44 -14.04
CA LEU A 997 -0.26 -2.33 -12.58
C LEU A 997 0.54 -3.38 -11.78
N GLY A 998 0.97 -4.49 -12.40
CA GLY A 998 1.86 -5.48 -11.76
C GLY A 998 1.32 -6.15 -10.48
N LEU A 999 0.00 -6.17 -10.28
CA LEU A 999 -0.65 -6.73 -9.09
C LEU A 999 -0.88 -8.24 -9.18
N ASN A 1000 -0.84 -8.91 -8.02
CA ASN A 1000 -1.10 -10.35 -7.92
C ASN A 1000 -2.57 -10.70 -8.15
N ALA A 1001 -2.83 -11.95 -8.56
CA ALA A 1001 -4.16 -12.44 -8.91
C ALA A 1001 -5.19 -12.29 -7.78
N HIS A 1002 -4.76 -12.45 -6.52
CA HIS A 1002 -5.64 -12.35 -5.35
C HIS A 1002 -6.12 -10.91 -5.10
N ASP A 1003 -5.22 -9.93 -5.19
CA ASP A 1003 -5.52 -8.50 -4.98
C ASP A 1003 -6.46 -7.95 -6.06
N SER A 1004 -6.31 -8.42 -7.31
CA SER A 1004 -7.19 -8.05 -8.42
C SER A 1004 -8.67 -8.30 -8.08
N THR A 1005 -8.97 -9.40 -7.37
CA THR A 1005 -10.33 -9.80 -7.03
C THR A 1005 -10.95 -8.87 -5.99
N VAL A 1006 -10.17 -8.33 -5.05
CA VAL A 1006 -10.64 -7.36 -4.05
C VAL A 1006 -10.90 -6.01 -4.71
N LEU A 1007 -9.94 -5.50 -5.50
CA LEU A 1007 -10.07 -4.21 -6.18
C LEU A 1007 -11.27 -4.18 -7.16
N VAL A 1008 -11.47 -5.26 -7.92
CA VAL A 1008 -12.63 -5.42 -8.81
C VAL A 1008 -13.94 -5.51 -8.03
N SER A 1009 -13.96 -6.15 -6.86
CA SER A 1009 -15.15 -6.17 -5.98
C SER A 1009 -15.53 -4.78 -5.50
N LEU A 1010 -14.53 -3.97 -5.10
CA LEU A 1010 -14.72 -2.58 -4.70
C LEU A 1010 -15.17 -1.70 -5.88
N ALA A 1011 -14.63 -1.93 -7.09
CA ALA A 1011 -15.03 -1.21 -8.30
C ALA A 1011 -16.47 -1.54 -8.75
N CYS A 1012 -16.82 -2.83 -8.90
CA CYS A 1012 -18.17 -3.26 -9.20
C CYS A 1012 -19.17 -2.76 -8.13
N GLY A 1013 -18.76 -2.79 -6.86
CA GLY A 1013 -19.54 -2.30 -5.73
C GLY A 1013 -19.77 -0.79 -5.76
N SER A 1014 -18.74 -0.02 -6.11
CA SER A 1014 -18.84 1.44 -6.24
C SER A 1014 -19.74 1.84 -7.40
N LEU A 1015 -19.58 1.20 -8.56
CA LEU A 1015 -20.39 1.47 -9.76
C LEU A 1015 -21.87 1.11 -9.56
N SER A 1016 -22.17 -0.04 -8.96
CA SER A 1016 -23.54 -0.46 -8.65
C SER A 1016 -24.19 0.36 -7.52
N GLY A 1017 -23.42 0.80 -6.53
CA GLY A 1017 -23.86 1.77 -5.52
C GLY A 1017 -24.21 3.12 -6.15
N ILE A 1018 -23.37 3.63 -7.07
CA ILE A 1018 -23.63 4.85 -7.84
C ILE A 1018 -24.90 4.68 -8.68
N ALA A 1019 -25.03 3.61 -9.48
CA ALA A 1019 -26.21 3.38 -10.33
C ALA A 1019 -27.53 3.31 -9.54
N SER A 1020 -27.52 2.60 -8.40
CA SER A 1020 -28.66 2.51 -7.49
C SER A 1020 -29.01 3.87 -6.87
N SER A 1021 -28.00 4.64 -6.44
CA SER A 1021 -28.19 5.97 -5.89
C SER A 1021 -28.76 6.91 -6.94
N THR A 1022 -28.28 6.87 -8.18
CA THR A 1022 -28.81 7.67 -9.30
C THR A 1022 -30.28 7.40 -9.55
N ALA A 1023 -30.67 6.13 -9.67
CA ALA A 1023 -32.07 5.77 -9.95
C ALA A 1023 -33.04 6.17 -8.83
N THR A 1024 -32.59 6.15 -7.57
CA THR A 1024 -33.46 6.42 -6.40
C THR A 1024 -33.32 7.83 -5.82
N PHE A 1025 -32.36 8.64 -6.27
CA PHE A 1025 -32.13 10.01 -5.78
C PHE A 1025 -33.39 10.91 -5.78
N PRO A 1026 -34.26 10.89 -6.81
CA PRO A 1026 -35.48 11.71 -6.80
C PRO A 1026 -36.46 11.36 -5.66
N LEU A 1027 -36.46 10.10 -5.19
CA LEU A 1027 -37.26 9.66 -4.05
C LEU A 1027 -36.62 10.05 -2.71
N ASP A 1028 -35.29 9.99 -2.56
CA ASP A 1028 -34.63 10.50 -1.35
C ASP A 1028 -34.75 12.03 -1.26
N LEU A 1029 -34.69 12.78 -2.37
CA LEU A 1029 -34.98 14.22 -2.36
C LEU A 1029 -36.39 14.53 -1.81
N VAL A 1030 -37.42 13.83 -2.30
CA VAL A 1030 -38.81 14.01 -1.83
C VAL A 1030 -38.95 13.60 -0.36
N ARG A 1031 -38.32 12.48 0.05
CA ARG A 1031 -38.25 12.06 1.46
C ARG A 1031 -37.67 13.17 2.34
N ARG A 1032 -36.47 13.66 2.04
CA ARG A 1032 -35.71 14.60 2.89
C ARG A 1032 -36.43 15.94 3.02
N ARG A 1033 -37.01 16.44 1.93
CA ARG A 1033 -37.85 17.66 1.97
C ARG A 1033 -39.12 17.47 2.79
N LYS A 1034 -39.78 16.30 2.72
CA LYS A 1034 -40.98 15.99 3.53
C LYS A 1034 -40.66 15.75 5.00
N GLN A 1035 -39.49 15.18 5.32
CA GLN A 1035 -38.97 15.02 6.68
C GLN A 1035 -38.73 16.37 7.40
N LEU A 1036 -38.38 17.42 6.64
CA LEU A 1036 -38.08 18.76 7.15
C LEU A 1036 -39.26 19.74 7.10
N GLU A 1037 -40.40 19.33 6.54
CA GLU A 1037 -41.62 20.15 6.52
C GLU A 1037 -42.19 20.33 7.95
N GLY A 1038 -42.28 21.59 8.40
CA GLY A 1038 -42.67 21.97 9.77
C GLY A 1038 -41.50 22.13 10.75
N ALA A 1039 -40.29 21.67 10.39
CA ALA A 1039 -39.16 21.67 11.30
C ALA A 1039 -38.74 23.11 11.70
N GLY A 1040 -38.67 23.37 13.02
CA GLY A 1040 -38.27 24.68 13.54
C GLY A 1040 -39.33 25.78 13.37
N GLY A 1041 -40.62 25.42 13.39
CA GLY A 1041 -41.73 26.38 13.27
C GLY A 1041 -41.97 26.91 11.85
N ARG A 1042 -41.33 26.32 10.83
CA ARG A 1042 -41.45 26.77 9.43
C ARG A 1042 -42.79 26.35 8.81
N ALA A 1043 -43.32 27.19 7.94
CA ALA A 1043 -44.57 26.93 7.21
C ALA A 1043 -44.50 25.64 6.36
N ARG A 1044 -45.67 25.02 6.11
CA ARG A 1044 -45.80 23.83 5.25
C ARG A 1044 -45.71 24.25 3.77
N VAL A 1045 -44.71 23.76 3.05
CA VAL A 1045 -44.42 24.12 1.65
C VAL A 1045 -45.11 23.18 0.65
N TYR A 1046 -45.47 21.98 1.10
CA TYR A 1046 -45.97 20.88 0.27
C TYR A 1046 -47.28 20.34 0.86
N THR A 1047 -48.39 21.05 0.64
CA THR A 1047 -49.73 20.68 1.12
C THR A 1047 -50.28 19.37 0.55
N THR A 1048 -49.63 18.81 -0.48
CA THR A 1048 -50.07 17.60 -1.19
C THR A 1048 -49.28 16.34 -0.78
N GLY A 1049 -49.80 15.18 -1.19
CA GLY A 1049 -49.13 13.88 -1.01
C GLY A 1049 -47.82 13.75 -1.81
N LEU A 1050 -47.18 12.58 -1.71
CA LEU A 1050 -45.85 12.29 -2.29
C LEU A 1050 -45.74 12.66 -3.78
N PHE A 1051 -46.71 12.19 -4.60
CA PHE A 1051 -46.73 12.48 -6.03
C PHE A 1051 -46.95 13.97 -6.34
N GLY A 1052 -47.76 14.66 -5.52
CA GLY A 1052 -47.95 16.11 -5.63
C GLY A 1052 -46.68 16.88 -5.28
N THR A 1053 -45.95 16.46 -4.24
CA THR A 1053 -44.64 17.01 -3.86
C THR A 1053 -43.62 16.85 -5.01
N PHE A 1054 -43.55 15.66 -5.61
CA PHE A 1054 -42.71 15.38 -6.78
C PHE A 1054 -43.08 16.26 -7.98
N LYS A 1055 -44.38 16.33 -8.33
CA LYS A 1055 -44.90 17.14 -9.43
C LYS A 1055 -44.65 18.64 -9.22
N GLN A 1056 -44.72 19.12 -7.98
CA GLN A 1056 -44.41 20.50 -7.61
C GLN A 1056 -42.92 20.81 -7.84
N ILE A 1057 -42.01 19.98 -7.32
CA ILE A 1057 -40.55 20.16 -7.51
C ILE A 1057 -40.18 20.12 -9.00
N PHE A 1058 -40.75 19.18 -9.76
CA PHE A 1058 -40.52 19.10 -11.20
C PHE A 1058 -41.02 20.36 -11.95
N ARG A 1059 -42.14 20.95 -11.53
CA ARG A 1059 -42.68 22.19 -12.13
C ARG A 1059 -41.92 23.45 -11.72
N THR A 1060 -41.35 23.52 -10.50
CA THR A 1060 -40.66 24.71 -9.99
C THR A 1060 -39.16 24.73 -10.26
N GLU A 1061 -38.51 23.56 -10.33
CA GLU A 1061 -37.05 23.44 -10.45
C GLU A 1061 -36.58 22.59 -11.64
N GLY A 1062 -37.51 21.98 -12.38
CA GLY A 1062 -37.23 21.11 -13.51
C GLY A 1062 -36.54 19.80 -13.14
N LEU A 1063 -36.19 19.03 -14.16
CA LEU A 1063 -35.51 17.73 -14.00
C LEU A 1063 -34.18 17.86 -13.21
N ARG A 1064 -33.45 18.96 -13.35
CA ARG A 1064 -32.21 19.21 -12.60
C ARG A 1064 -32.44 19.47 -11.10
N GLY A 1065 -33.62 19.96 -10.71
CA GLY A 1065 -34.01 20.10 -9.31
C GLY A 1065 -34.10 18.76 -8.59
N LEU A 1066 -34.65 17.73 -9.26
CA LEU A 1066 -34.80 16.37 -8.74
C LEU A 1066 -33.47 15.68 -8.38
N TYR A 1067 -32.33 16.19 -8.87
CA TYR A 1067 -30.99 15.64 -8.65
C TYR A 1067 -30.07 16.55 -7.80
N ARG A 1068 -30.59 17.59 -7.15
CA ARG A 1068 -29.73 18.49 -6.34
C ARG A 1068 -29.21 17.76 -5.09
N GLY A 1069 -27.87 17.66 -5.00
CA GLY A 1069 -27.14 16.96 -3.94
C GLY A 1069 -26.43 15.67 -4.39
N ILE A 1070 -26.63 15.22 -5.63
CA ILE A 1070 -26.06 13.95 -6.10
C ILE A 1070 -24.52 13.93 -6.26
N LEU A 1071 -23.87 15.09 -6.39
CA LEU A 1071 -22.40 15.13 -6.43
C LEU A 1071 -21.76 14.79 -5.06
N PRO A 1072 -22.13 15.45 -3.93
CA PRO A 1072 -21.79 14.96 -2.59
C PRO A 1072 -22.14 13.49 -2.36
N GLU A 1073 -23.25 13.00 -2.93
CA GLU A 1073 -23.68 11.61 -2.84
C GLU A 1073 -22.68 10.65 -3.50
N TYR A 1074 -22.26 10.89 -4.75
CA TYR A 1074 -21.26 10.06 -5.43
C TYR A 1074 -19.90 10.05 -4.71
N TYR A 1075 -19.43 11.20 -4.21
CA TYR A 1075 -18.19 11.28 -3.43
C TYR A 1075 -18.26 10.53 -2.10
N LYS A 1076 -19.46 10.27 -1.58
CA LYS A 1076 -19.73 9.55 -0.33
C LYS A 1076 -19.83 8.03 -0.56
N VAL A 1077 -20.35 7.57 -1.71
CA VAL A 1077 -20.46 6.13 -2.05
C VAL A 1077 -19.10 5.44 -2.01
N VAL A 1078 -18.13 5.90 -2.81
CA VAL A 1078 -16.87 5.16 -3.04
C VAL A 1078 -16.06 4.94 -1.75
N PRO A 1079 -15.80 5.97 -0.90
CA PRO A 1079 -15.15 5.76 0.39
C PRO A 1079 -16.01 4.96 1.37
N GLY A 1080 -17.34 5.12 1.31
CA GLY A 1080 -18.29 4.39 2.16
C GLY A 1080 -18.23 2.88 1.93
N VAL A 1081 -18.20 2.45 0.66
CA VAL A 1081 -18.02 1.04 0.25
C VAL A 1081 -16.68 0.50 0.74
N GLY A 1082 -15.58 1.19 0.43
CA GLY A 1082 -14.22 0.73 0.75
C GLY A 1082 -13.96 0.62 2.25
N ILE A 1083 -14.28 1.66 3.04
CA ILE A 1083 -14.08 1.67 4.49
C ILE A 1083 -14.93 0.58 5.17
N CYS A 1084 -16.17 0.38 4.73
CA CYS A 1084 -17.03 -0.67 5.30
C CYS A 1084 -16.49 -2.07 5.01
N PHE A 1085 -15.96 -2.32 3.81
CA PHE A 1085 -15.36 -3.61 3.46
C PHE A 1085 -14.08 -3.87 4.27
N MET A 1086 -13.11 -2.95 4.25
CA MET A 1086 -11.84 -3.11 4.98
C MET A 1086 -12.07 -3.31 6.48
N THR A 1087 -12.97 -2.51 7.09
CA THR A 1087 -13.24 -2.61 8.53
C THR A 1087 -13.95 -3.91 8.88
N TYR A 1088 -14.83 -4.42 8.01
CA TYR A 1088 -15.49 -5.71 8.23
C TYR A 1088 -14.49 -6.87 8.21
N GLU A 1089 -13.60 -6.94 7.21
CA GLU A 1089 -12.59 -8.00 7.16
C GLU A 1089 -11.58 -7.91 8.31
N THR A 1090 -11.13 -6.70 8.69
CA THR A 1090 -10.26 -6.53 9.87
C THR A 1090 -10.94 -7.00 11.16
N LEU A 1091 -12.22 -6.65 11.37
CA LEU A 1091 -12.97 -7.13 12.55
C LEU A 1091 -13.21 -8.64 12.51
N LYS A 1092 -13.48 -9.21 11.33
CA LYS A 1092 -13.65 -10.65 11.14
C LYS A 1092 -12.38 -11.42 11.50
N MET A 1093 -11.20 -10.96 11.06
CA MET A 1093 -9.91 -11.55 11.44
C MET A 1093 -9.68 -11.45 12.95
N LEU A 1094 -9.83 -10.26 13.55
CA LEU A 1094 -9.64 -10.07 14.99
C LEU A 1094 -10.59 -10.92 15.84
N LEU A 1095 -11.83 -11.12 15.39
CA LEU A 1095 -12.81 -11.98 16.08
C LEU A 1095 -12.52 -13.47 15.87
N ALA A 1096 -11.88 -13.87 14.77
CA ALA A 1096 -11.36 -15.22 14.57
C ALA A 1096 -10.20 -15.50 15.52
N ASP A 1097 -9.23 -14.59 15.61
CA ASP A 1097 -8.07 -14.71 16.51
C ASP A 1097 -8.49 -14.80 17.98
N VAL A 1098 -9.45 -13.97 18.42
CA VAL A 1098 -10.03 -14.06 19.78
C VAL A 1098 -10.80 -15.37 19.99
N SER A 1099 -11.47 -15.90 18.96
CA SER A 1099 -12.15 -17.20 19.01
C SER A 1099 -11.20 -18.41 18.98
N ALA A 1100 -9.90 -18.20 18.76
CA ALA A 1100 -8.86 -19.24 18.78
C ALA A 1100 -7.92 -19.12 20.00
N GLY A 1101 -8.09 -18.08 20.83
CA GLY A 1101 -7.35 -17.85 22.07
C GLY A 1101 -8.18 -18.05 23.35
N LEU A 1102 -9.38 -18.62 23.22
CA LEU A 1102 -10.33 -18.99 24.28
C LEU A 1102 -10.65 -20.49 24.19
#